data_AF-A0A1A5YIB7-F1
#
_entry.id   AF-A0A1A5YIB7-F1
#
_cell.length_a   1.000
_cell.length_b   1.000
_cell.length_c   1.000
_cell.angle_alpha   90.00
_cell.angle_beta   90.00
_cell.angle_gamma   90.00
#
_symmetry.space_group_name_H-M   'P 1'
#
loop_
_entity.id
_entity.type
_entity.pdbx_description
1 polymer ?
#
loop_
_entity_poly.entity_id
_entity_poly.type
_entity_poly.pdbx_seq_one_letter_code
_entity_poly.pdbx_strand_id
1 'polypeptide(L)'
;MSTDDPLLEMYLFESTQLIEQLEATFLRCESANSFNTEAIGEIFRHMHTIKGSAAMMSIMSISEAAHIIEDLFYRIRENSSAPHDFDTLFELIWDGLDFIKVETHKIRNGNQADGDPSGIVAAVTRYLETFSADTAPEYSYEATVTFTPDCLMENVRAYALVHQLREYMTIISFIPEDIAENEQSAEAIRKNGFVFILQSREAEEQIMAHIEQTAYIQEVRLSPVYDTATAFESASTSEWDRTAGSQRDKNSDSPKQMPVMREPLVSSMISVNVDKLDKLMDLVGEMVIAEAMVTQHESLRNIVSEHFLKSAAHLRKITGELQDVVMSIRMVPLTTTFQKMHRVIRDMGKNLGKEVQIQINGEETEVDKNIIEQISDPLMHLVRNAVDHGLESSQERASSGKPLAGTITLEAKNAGSDVLIIVKDDGKGLDKAKIMRRALEQGMIQEDSPELSDKEIYNLIFLPGFSTKEDVTQYSGRGVGMDVAFRNIEQIGGAILVESLPGSGTTISLKIPLTLAIIDGMNIKVGGSHYTLPTTSIQESFKPKAQDLLYDPDGNEMIMVRGECFPILRLDERLNTGGSTCNISQGVLVMIQQDERKVCVLVDELLGQQQVVVKTLPPYIKKIKPIKELAGCTLLGDGSISLILDPAALVSGAVRARTPALSSLH
;
A
#
# COMPACT_ATOMS: atom_id res chain seq x y z
N MET A 1 21.33 7.81 -20.41
CA MET A 1 21.07 6.38 -20.65
C MET A 1 19.69 6.29 -21.28
N SER A 2 19.50 5.51 -22.35
CA SER A 2 18.18 5.27 -22.93
C SER A 2 17.34 4.46 -21.93
N THR A 3 16.05 4.78 -21.81
CA THR A 3 15.08 4.14 -20.91
C THR A 3 14.81 2.65 -21.21
N ASP A 4 15.40 2.09 -22.26
CA ASP A 4 15.27 0.69 -22.69
C ASP A 4 16.48 -0.20 -22.28
N ASP A 5 17.29 0.21 -21.30
CA ASP A 5 18.40 -0.62 -20.80
C ASP A 5 17.91 -1.62 -19.74
N PRO A 6 17.94 -2.95 -20.00
CA PRO A 6 17.49 -3.96 -19.04
C PRO A 6 18.24 -3.94 -17.71
N LEU A 7 19.50 -3.49 -17.71
CA LEU A 7 20.28 -3.35 -16.47
C LEU A 7 19.78 -2.17 -15.64
N LEU A 8 19.36 -1.09 -16.29
CA LEU A 8 18.77 0.07 -15.62
C LEU A 8 17.40 -0.25 -15.04
N GLU A 9 16.56 -0.99 -15.76
CA GLU A 9 15.26 -1.46 -15.24
C GLU A 9 15.44 -2.35 -14.01
N MET A 10 16.39 -3.29 -14.05
CA MET A 10 16.71 -4.16 -12.93
C MET A 10 17.23 -3.36 -11.72
N TYR A 11 18.15 -2.41 -11.95
CA TYR A 11 18.64 -1.50 -10.93
C TYR A 11 17.52 -0.67 -10.29
N LEU A 12 16.63 -0.10 -11.11
CA LEU A 12 15.51 0.72 -10.63
C LEU A 12 14.52 -0.13 -9.82
N PHE A 13 14.25 -1.35 -10.25
CA PHE A 13 13.39 -2.28 -9.52
C PHE A 13 13.99 -2.66 -8.16
N GLU A 14 15.25 -3.11 -8.14
CA GLU A 14 15.97 -3.47 -6.91
C GLU A 14 16.08 -2.28 -5.95
N SER A 15 16.52 -1.12 -6.45
CA SER A 15 16.69 0.10 -5.62
C SER A 15 15.35 0.55 -5.04
N THR A 16 14.26 0.52 -5.81
CA THR A 16 12.93 0.88 -5.31
C THR A 16 12.49 -0.07 -4.19
N GLN A 17 12.70 -1.38 -4.35
CA GLN A 17 12.37 -2.35 -3.30
C GLN A 17 13.20 -2.15 -2.03
N LEU A 18 14.51 -1.92 -2.16
CA LEU A 18 15.39 -1.68 -1.02
C LEU A 18 15.04 -0.38 -0.30
N ILE A 19 14.69 0.69 -1.04
CA ILE A 19 14.21 1.95 -0.46
C ILE A 19 12.91 1.72 0.32
N GLU A 20 11.93 0.99 -0.24
CA GLU A 20 10.67 0.68 0.46
C GLU A 20 10.90 -0.13 1.75
N GLN A 21 11.82 -1.10 1.73
CA GLN A 21 12.21 -1.87 2.92
C GLN A 21 12.90 -0.99 3.96
N LEU A 22 13.80 -0.10 3.53
CA LEU A 22 14.46 0.88 4.41
C LEU A 22 13.44 1.83 5.05
N GLU A 23 12.47 2.36 4.28
CA GLU A 23 11.39 3.20 4.82
C GLU A 23 10.60 2.47 5.92
N ALA A 24 10.24 1.21 5.68
CA ALA A 24 9.50 0.40 6.65
C ALA A 24 10.32 0.15 7.93
N THR A 25 11.61 -0.16 7.79
CA THR A 25 12.51 -0.41 8.92
C THR A 25 12.81 0.85 9.71
N PHE A 26 13.05 1.99 9.05
CA PHE A 26 13.20 3.28 9.73
C PHE A 26 11.93 3.69 10.47
N LEU A 27 10.76 3.55 9.85
CA LEU A 27 9.50 3.88 10.49
C LEU A 27 9.22 3.03 11.73
N ARG A 28 9.55 1.73 11.67
CA ARG A 28 9.46 0.81 12.81
C ARG A 28 10.38 1.25 13.95
N CYS A 29 11.62 1.63 13.65
CA CYS A 29 12.60 2.12 14.62
C CYS A 29 12.17 3.46 15.23
N GLU A 30 11.63 4.37 14.41
CA GLU A 30 11.13 5.68 14.83
C GLU A 30 9.94 5.54 15.78
N SER A 31 9.01 4.65 15.47
CA SER A 31 7.86 4.35 16.34
C SER A 31 8.28 3.76 17.68
N ALA A 32 9.35 2.96 17.70
CA ALA A 32 9.93 2.39 18.91
C ALA A 32 10.95 3.30 19.63
N ASN A 33 11.24 4.48 19.04
CA ASN A 33 12.30 5.40 19.43
C ASN A 33 13.64 4.71 19.78
N SER A 34 14.00 3.68 19.02
CA SER A 34 15.20 2.88 19.25
C SER A 34 15.61 2.10 18.01
N PHE A 35 16.92 1.84 17.89
CA PHE A 35 17.50 0.97 16.88
C PHE A 35 17.98 -0.32 17.55
N ASN A 36 17.37 -1.45 17.21
CA ASN A 36 17.86 -2.75 17.66
C ASN A 36 18.98 -3.26 16.72
N THR A 37 19.76 -4.23 17.19
CA THR A 37 20.89 -4.78 16.42
C THR A 37 20.48 -5.37 15.07
N GLU A 38 19.28 -5.95 14.99
CA GLU A 38 18.72 -6.50 13.77
C GLU A 38 18.43 -5.40 12.73
N ALA A 39 17.77 -4.32 13.13
CA ALA A 39 17.47 -3.18 12.26
C ALA A 39 18.76 -2.50 11.78
N ILE A 40 19.74 -2.29 12.67
CA ILE A 40 21.05 -1.73 12.31
C ILE A 40 21.71 -2.60 11.22
N GLY A 41 21.71 -3.91 11.39
CA GLY A 41 22.27 -4.85 10.40
C GLY A 41 21.48 -4.90 9.09
N GLU A 42 20.17 -4.78 9.13
CA GLU A 42 19.30 -4.67 7.94
C GLU A 42 19.59 -3.39 7.15
N ILE A 43 19.58 -2.24 7.84
CA ILE A 43 19.84 -0.92 7.26
C ILE A 43 21.23 -0.88 6.61
N PHE A 44 22.26 -1.35 7.33
CA PHE A 44 23.62 -1.40 6.82
C PHE A 44 23.73 -2.23 5.54
N ARG A 45 23.09 -3.42 5.50
CA ARG A 45 23.09 -4.28 4.30
C ARG A 45 22.39 -3.62 3.11
N HIS A 46 21.21 -3.03 3.33
CA HIS A 46 20.47 -2.38 2.25
C HIS A 46 21.21 -1.15 1.70
N MET A 47 21.79 -0.32 2.56
CA MET A 47 22.60 0.83 2.12
C MET A 47 23.87 0.39 1.39
N HIS A 48 24.54 -0.67 1.87
CA HIS A 48 25.70 -1.24 1.19
C HIS A 48 25.37 -1.72 -0.23
N THR A 49 24.24 -2.41 -0.41
CA THR A 49 23.76 -2.85 -1.72
C THR A 49 23.40 -1.66 -2.61
N ILE A 50 22.66 -0.67 -2.11
CA ILE A 50 22.30 0.54 -2.88
C ILE A 50 23.57 1.28 -3.34
N LYS A 51 24.57 1.45 -2.45
CA LYS A 51 25.87 2.03 -2.78
C LYS A 51 26.54 1.28 -3.92
N GLY A 52 26.66 -0.05 -3.79
CA GLY A 52 27.29 -0.91 -4.79
C GLY A 52 26.59 -0.85 -6.15
N SER A 53 25.26 -1.01 -6.16
CA SER A 53 24.45 -0.99 -7.37
C SER A 53 24.47 0.40 -8.05
N ALA A 54 24.43 1.50 -7.28
CA ALA A 54 24.53 2.86 -7.82
C ALA A 54 25.92 3.15 -8.41
N ALA A 55 26.99 2.72 -7.74
CA ALA A 55 28.36 2.86 -8.25
C ALA A 55 28.57 2.08 -9.56
N MET A 56 28.02 0.86 -9.66
CA MET A 56 28.04 0.07 -10.90
C MET A 56 27.35 0.78 -12.06
N MET A 57 26.26 1.50 -11.78
CA MET A 57 25.54 2.31 -12.77
C MET A 57 26.17 3.69 -13.01
N SER A 58 27.30 4.00 -12.36
CA SER A 58 27.96 5.32 -12.39
C SER A 58 27.09 6.48 -11.89
N ILE A 59 26.16 6.21 -10.97
CA ILE A 59 25.28 7.20 -10.35
C ILE A 59 25.91 7.63 -9.01
N MET A 60 26.87 8.56 -9.10
CA MET A 60 27.68 8.95 -7.95
C MET A 60 26.88 9.65 -6.84
N SER A 61 25.88 10.46 -7.18
CA SER A 61 25.05 11.17 -6.21
C SER A 61 24.36 10.22 -5.22
N ILE A 62 23.72 9.16 -5.71
CA ILE A 62 23.08 8.12 -4.90
C ILE A 62 24.14 7.30 -4.14
N SER A 63 25.24 6.94 -4.79
CA SER A 63 26.32 6.17 -4.15
C SER A 63 26.93 6.89 -2.96
N GLU A 64 27.15 8.21 -3.07
CA GLU A 64 27.73 9.03 -2.00
C GLU A 64 26.77 9.19 -0.82
N ALA A 65 25.48 9.43 -1.11
CA ALA A 65 24.44 9.50 -0.07
C ALA A 65 24.27 8.16 0.67
N ALA A 66 24.25 7.04 -0.05
CA ALA A 66 24.16 5.71 0.56
C ALA A 66 25.40 5.39 1.41
N HIS A 67 26.60 5.78 0.95
CA HIS A 67 27.85 5.57 1.67
C HIS A 67 27.89 6.29 3.02
N ILE A 68 27.48 7.56 3.08
CA ILE A 68 27.56 8.30 4.36
C ILE A 68 26.56 7.77 5.39
N ILE A 69 25.39 7.27 4.95
CA ILE A 69 24.41 6.64 5.83
C ILE A 69 24.90 5.25 6.27
N GLU A 70 25.53 4.49 5.37
CA GLU A 70 26.20 3.23 5.72
C GLU A 70 27.28 3.45 6.80
N ASP A 71 28.11 4.48 6.65
CA ASP A 71 29.14 4.86 7.62
C ASP A 71 28.57 5.27 8.97
N LEU A 72 27.46 6.02 8.97
CA LEU A 72 26.73 6.38 10.19
C LEU A 72 26.31 5.13 10.97
N PHE A 73 25.67 4.17 10.29
CA PHE A 73 25.23 2.93 10.92
C PHE A 73 26.37 1.98 11.24
N TYR A 74 27.48 2.03 10.51
CA TYR A 74 28.71 1.34 10.90
C TYR A 74 29.22 1.87 12.24
N ARG A 75 29.34 3.20 12.42
CA ARG A 75 29.79 3.76 13.71
C ARG A 75 28.82 3.50 14.85
N ILE A 76 27.51 3.50 14.60
CA ILE A 76 26.50 3.14 15.60
C ILE A 76 26.62 1.65 15.98
N ARG A 77 26.98 0.78 15.04
CA ARG A 77 27.20 -0.65 15.30
C ARG A 77 28.45 -0.91 16.15
N GLU A 78 29.55 -0.20 15.86
CA GLU A 78 30.84 -0.41 16.53
C GLU A 78 30.93 0.30 17.90
N ASN A 79 30.18 1.38 18.11
CA ASN A 79 30.13 2.04 19.42
C ASN A 79 29.05 1.41 20.32
N SER A 80 29.47 0.86 21.47
CA SER A 80 28.56 0.33 22.50
C SER A 80 27.69 1.38 23.18
N SER A 81 27.95 2.68 22.92
CA SER A 81 27.20 3.80 23.46
C SER A 81 26.02 4.13 22.55
N ALA A 82 24.79 4.00 23.06
CA ALA A 82 23.59 4.37 22.32
C ALA A 82 23.62 5.86 21.93
N PRO A 83 23.12 6.24 20.73
CA PRO A 83 22.98 7.64 20.34
C PRO A 83 22.21 8.42 21.41
N HIS A 84 22.73 9.59 21.82
CA HIS A 84 22.08 10.42 22.84
C HIS A 84 20.91 11.25 22.30
N ASP A 85 20.82 11.40 20.97
CA ASP A 85 19.79 12.18 20.27
C ASP A 85 19.24 11.37 19.09
N PHE A 86 18.13 10.67 19.33
CA PHE A 86 17.43 9.87 18.32
C PHE A 86 16.65 10.75 17.33
N ASP A 87 16.14 11.91 17.75
CA ASP A 87 15.35 12.78 16.87
C ASP A 87 16.21 13.32 15.72
N THR A 88 17.40 13.84 16.04
CA THR A 88 18.36 14.30 15.02
C THR A 88 18.83 13.14 14.13
N LEU A 89 19.02 11.94 14.71
CA LEU A 89 19.40 10.75 13.95
C LEU A 89 18.31 10.38 12.92
N PHE A 90 17.04 10.31 13.33
CA PHE A 90 15.94 10.00 12.43
C PHE A 90 15.80 11.06 11.32
N GLU A 91 15.94 12.35 11.64
CA GLU A 91 15.89 13.42 10.63
C GLU A 91 16.99 13.25 9.57
N LEU A 92 18.24 13.02 9.97
CA LEU A 92 19.36 12.81 9.04
C LEU A 92 19.17 11.59 8.14
N ILE A 93 18.61 10.51 8.69
CA ILE A 93 18.33 9.28 7.95
C ILE A 93 17.25 9.51 6.91
N TRP A 94 16.16 10.19 7.30
CA TRP A 94 15.06 10.52 6.41
C TRP A 94 15.50 11.45 5.28
N ASP A 95 16.30 12.48 5.57
CA ASP A 95 16.87 13.39 4.57
C ASP A 95 17.71 12.62 3.53
N GLY A 96 18.54 11.69 4.01
CA GLY A 96 19.35 10.82 3.17
C GLY A 96 18.52 9.91 2.26
N LEU A 97 17.48 9.27 2.81
CA LEU A 97 16.61 8.38 2.06
C LEU A 97 15.72 9.12 1.05
N ASP A 98 15.17 10.27 1.44
CA ASP A 98 14.35 11.10 0.56
C ASP A 98 15.17 11.62 -0.62
N PHE A 99 16.45 11.98 -0.39
CA PHE A 99 17.37 12.33 -1.48
C PHE A 99 17.56 11.16 -2.46
N ILE A 100 17.90 9.97 -1.95
CA ILE A 100 18.08 8.77 -2.79
C ILE A 100 16.80 8.51 -3.61
N LYS A 101 15.63 8.59 -2.99
CA LYS A 101 14.33 8.38 -3.63
C LYS A 101 14.04 9.39 -4.73
N VAL A 102 14.32 10.68 -4.50
CA VAL A 102 14.15 11.74 -5.51
C VAL A 102 15.06 11.47 -6.72
N GLU A 103 16.32 11.12 -6.49
CA GLU A 103 17.28 10.83 -7.56
C GLU A 103 16.89 9.56 -8.34
N THR A 104 16.44 8.49 -7.66
CA THR A 104 15.90 7.29 -8.31
C THR A 104 14.66 7.62 -9.16
N HIS A 105 13.79 8.51 -8.68
CA HIS A 105 12.60 8.94 -9.43
C HIS A 105 12.96 9.78 -10.67
N LYS A 106 13.99 10.64 -10.59
CA LYS A 106 14.52 11.37 -11.75
C LYS A 106 14.97 10.40 -12.85
N ILE A 107 15.73 9.36 -12.48
CA ILE A 107 16.22 8.34 -13.41
C ILE A 107 15.06 7.59 -14.06
N ARG A 108 14.05 7.18 -13.28
CA ARG A 108 12.84 6.51 -13.78
C ARG A 108 12.11 7.34 -14.84
N ASN A 109 12.11 8.67 -14.68
CA ASN A 109 11.47 9.59 -15.63
C ASN A 109 12.39 9.99 -16.81
N GLY A 110 13.56 9.36 -16.95
CA GLY A 110 14.52 9.62 -18.03
C GLY A 110 15.42 10.85 -17.81
N ASN A 111 15.42 11.44 -16.62
CA ASN A 111 16.30 12.55 -16.25
C ASN A 111 17.61 12.04 -15.64
N GLN A 112 18.64 12.89 -15.60
CA GLN A 112 19.91 12.57 -14.92
C GLN A 112 19.78 12.77 -13.41
N ALA A 113 20.46 11.93 -12.63
CA ALA A 113 20.60 12.09 -11.19
C ALA A 113 21.73 13.07 -10.87
N ASP A 114 21.39 14.36 -10.85
CA ASP A 114 22.28 15.51 -10.71
C ASP A 114 22.21 16.19 -9.33
N GLY A 115 21.54 15.57 -8.36
CA GLY A 115 21.46 16.09 -7.00
C GLY A 115 22.83 16.17 -6.31
N ASP A 116 23.03 17.20 -5.49
CA ASP A 116 24.24 17.39 -4.69
C ASP A 116 24.04 16.80 -3.28
N PRO A 117 24.75 15.71 -2.91
CA PRO A 117 24.64 15.10 -1.58
C PRO A 117 25.44 15.84 -0.51
N SER A 118 26.23 16.88 -0.85
CA SER A 118 27.16 17.55 0.08
C SER A 118 26.50 18.06 1.37
N GLY A 119 25.24 18.50 1.30
CA GLY A 119 24.50 18.95 2.47
C GLY A 119 24.25 17.83 3.49
N ILE A 120 23.86 16.65 3.00
CA ILE A 120 23.61 15.45 3.82
C ILE A 120 24.94 14.95 4.38
N VAL A 121 25.99 14.91 3.55
CA VAL A 121 27.32 14.49 3.96
C VAL A 121 27.85 15.35 5.11
N ALA A 122 27.72 16.68 5.01
CA ALA A 122 28.15 17.60 6.06
C ALA A 122 27.34 17.44 7.36
N ALA A 123 26.03 17.21 7.24
CA ALA A 123 25.15 17.05 8.40
C ALA A 123 25.42 15.75 9.17
N VAL A 124 25.57 14.63 8.46
CA VAL A 124 25.92 13.34 9.06
C VAL A 124 27.33 13.35 9.65
N THR A 125 28.30 13.96 8.96
CA THR A 125 29.67 14.08 9.48
C THR A 125 29.70 14.84 10.81
N ARG A 126 28.97 15.96 10.91
CA ARG A 126 28.86 16.73 12.15
C ARG A 126 28.22 15.91 13.28
N TYR A 127 27.18 15.14 12.96
CA TYR A 127 26.55 14.26 13.93
C TYR A 127 27.53 13.18 14.43
N LEU A 128 28.33 12.61 13.51
CA LEU A 128 29.37 11.62 13.83
C LEU A 128 30.50 12.18 14.71
N GLU A 129 30.87 13.46 14.59
CA GLU A 129 31.85 14.12 15.47
C GLU A 129 31.38 14.16 16.94
N THR A 130 30.07 14.22 17.17
CA THR A 130 29.48 14.17 18.52
C THR A 130 29.70 12.84 19.23
N PHE A 131 29.89 11.73 18.49
CA PHE A 131 30.21 10.41 19.06
C PHE A 131 31.68 10.29 19.51
N SER A 132 32.57 11.16 19.02
CA SER A 132 34.02 11.04 19.23
C SER A 132 34.53 11.70 20.52
N ALA A 133 33.65 12.22 21.39
CA ALA A 133 34.05 12.95 22.60
C ALA A 133 34.34 12.07 23.83
N ASP A 134 33.99 10.77 23.81
CA ASP A 134 34.25 9.84 24.92
C ASP A 134 34.85 8.51 24.41
N THR A 135 36.17 8.42 24.26
CA THR A 135 36.85 7.11 24.13
C THR A 135 38.17 7.06 24.90
N ALA A 136 38.31 6.01 25.73
CA ALA A 136 39.55 5.55 26.33
C ALA A 136 40.48 4.92 25.26
N PRO A 137 41.81 4.85 25.46
CA PRO A 137 42.75 4.41 24.43
C PRO A 137 42.61 2.91 24.09
N GLU A 138 42.63 2.59 22.79
CA GLU A 138 42.73 1.23 22.26
C GLU A 138 44.20 0.78 22.20
N TYR A 139 44.47 -0.48 22.58
CA TYR A 139 45.79 -1.09 22.53
C TYR A 139 45.87 -2.08 21.37
N SER A 140 46.96 -2.04 20.61
CA SER A 140 47.24 -3.00 19.52
C SER A 140 48.27 -4.03 19.97
N TYR A 141 48.01 -5.30 19.69
CA TYR A 141 48.87 -6.43 20.04
C TYR A 141 49.09 -7.35 18.82
N GLU A 142 50.27 -7.95 18.76
CA GLU A 142 50.56 -9.10 17.89
C GLU A 142 50.49 -10.37 18.75
N ALA A 143 49.64 -11.32 18.35
CA ALA A 143 49.45 -12.59 19.02
C ALA A 143 50.00 -13.72 18.16
N THR A 144 50.85 -14.58 18.75
CA THR A 144 51.32 -15.83 18.14
C THR A 144 50.79 -17.02 18.93
N VAL A 145 50.05 -17.91 18.28
CA VAL A 145 49.42 -19.09 18.90
C VAL A 145 49.99 -20.36 18.29
N THR A 146 50.50 -21.25 19.14
CA THR A 146 50.95 -22.60 18.76
C THR A 146 49.92 -23.62 19.21
N PHE A 147 49.42 -24.44 18.30
CA PHE A 147 48.49 -25.54 18.61
C PHE A 147 49.25 -26.80 19.08
N THR A 148 48.60 -27.64 19.87
CA THR A 148 49.19 -28.91 20.32
C THR A 148 49.37 -29.90 19.16
N PRO A 149 50.36 -30.81 19.20
CA PRO A 149 50.65 -31.73 18.08
C PRO A 149 49.52 -32.71 17.73
N ASP A 150 48.58 -32.95 18.66
CA ASP A 150 47.39 -33.78 18.51
C ASP A 150 46.17 -33.03 17.96
N CYS A 151 46.31 -31.74 17.68
CA CYS A 151 45.23 -30.85 17.25
C CYS A 151 44.49 -31.38 16.01
N LEU A 152 45.22 -31.70 14.93
CA LEU A 152 44.71 -32.06 13.59
C LEU A 152 43.72 -31.02 13.02
N MET A 153 43.94 -30.56 11.77
CA MET A 153 43.16 -29.47 11.15
C MET A 153 43.39 -28.09 11.79
N GLU A 154 44.66 -27.73 11.97
CA GLU A 154 45.12 -26.48 12.58
C GLU A 154 44.55 -25.22 11.90
N ASN A 155 44.34 -25.27 10.58
CA ASN A 155 43.74 -24.20 9.79
C ASN A 155 42.26 -23.93 10.16
N VAL A 156 41.47 -24.99 10.37
CA VAL A 156 40.06 -24.87 10.78
C VAL A 156 39.96 -24.29 12.19
N ARG A 157 40.91 -24.63 13.07
CA ARG A 157 40.95 -24.11 14.44
C ARG A 157 41.44 -22.68 14.51
N ALA A 158 42.43 -22.31 13.70
CA ALA A 158 42.82 -20.91 13.52
C ALA A 158 41.64 -20.06 13.02
N TYR A 159 40.84 -20.59 12.08
CA TYR A 159 39.63 -19.92 11.60
C TYR A 159 38.57 -19.75 12.70
N ALA A 160 38.31 -20.81 13.47
CA ALA A 160 37.38 -20.76 14.60
C ALA A 160 37.85 -19.76 15.67
N LEU A 161 39.16 -19.71 15.97
CA LEU A 161 39.75 -18.76 16.90
C LEU A 161 39.54 -17.31 16.43
N VAL A 162 39.81 -17.01 15.15
CA VAL A 162 39.57 -15.67 14.59
C VAL A 162 38.10 -15.29 14.71
N HIS A 163 37.18 -16.20 14.40
CA HIS A 163 35.75 -15.93 14.49
C HIS A 163 35.27 -15.74 15.94
N GLN A 164 35.80 -16.50 16.89
CA GLN A 164 35.47 -16.37 18.31
C GLN A 164 36.01 -15.05 18.89
N LEU A 165 37.25 -14.70 18.57
CA LEU A 165 37.87 -13.47 19.08
C LEU A 165 37.20 -12.21 18.50
N ARG A 166 36.62 -12.26 17.29
CA ARG A 166 35.83 -11.16 16.72
C ARG A 166 34.62 -10.75 17.56
N GLU A 167 34.15 -11.59 18.49
CA GLU A 167 33.11 -11.20 19.44
C GLU A 167 33.60 -10.22 20.52
N TYR A 168 34.92 -10.20 20.79
CA TYR A 168 35.52 -9.45 21.90
C TYR A 168 36.54 -8.39 21.44
N MET A 169 37.20 -8.57 20.29
CA MET A 169 38.29 -7.73 19.81
C MET A 169 38.34 -7.60 18.29
N THR A 170 38.96 -6.54 17.80
CA THR A 170 39.12 -6.29 16.35
C THR A 170 40.38 -6.98 15.86
N ILE A 171 40.24 -8.00 15.00
CA ILE A 171 41.38 -8.63 14.33
C ILE A 171 41.66 -7.88 13.02
N ILE A 172 42.84 -7.27 12.95
CA ILE A 172 43.30 -6.45 11.81
C ILE A 172 43.76 -7.35 10.67
N SER A 173 44.60 -8.36 10.98
CA SER A 173 45.16 -9.28 9.99
C SER A 173 45.67 -10.56 10.66
N PHE A 174 45.87 -11.62 9.87
CA PHE A 174 46.42 -12.89 10.34
C PHE A 174 47.19 -13.61 9.22
N ILE A 175 48.19 -14.41 9.60
CA ILE A 175 49.07 -15.15 8.70
C ILE A 175 49.00 -16.64 9.07
N PRO A 176 48.69 -17.55 8.13
CA PRO A 176 48.37 -17.36 6.70
C PRO A 176 47.04 -16.61 6.46
N GLU A 177 46.91 -15.81 5.39
CA GLU A 177 45.63 -15.17 5.01
C GLU A 177 44.58 -16.20 4.52
N ASP A 178 45.03 -17.30 3.89
CA ASP A 178 44.18 -18.33 3.29
C ASP A 178 43.94 -19.55 4.21
N ILE A 179 43.42 -19.34 5.43
CA ILE A 179 43.15 -20.44 6.38
C ILE A 179 41.93 -21.31 6.01
N ALA A 180 40.97 -20.77 5.26
CA ALA A 180 39.72 -21.47 4.91
C ALA A 180 39.81 -22.29 3.62
N GLU A 181 40.69 -21.92 2.69
CA GLU A 181 40.66 -22.42 1.31
C GLU A 181 41.85 -23.33 0.93
N ASN A 182 42.95 -23.33 1.70
CA ASN A 182 44.17 -24.07 1.36
C ASN A 182 44.60 -25.07 2.44
N GLU A 183 44.67 -26.37 2.12
CA GLU A 183 45.15 -27.42 3.03
C GLU A 183 46.63 -27.24 3.43
N GLN A 184 47.44 -26.55 2.61
CA GLN A 184 48.86 -26.27 2.91
C GLN A 184 49.03 -25.27 4.07
N SER A 185 47.99 -24.48 4.37
CA SER A 185 47.97 -23.55 5.51
C SER A 185 48.08 -24.28 6.85
N ALA A 186 47.58 -25.52 6.95
CA ALA A 186 47.69 -26.32 8.17
C ALA A 186 49.14 -26.73 8.49
N GLU A 187 49.93 -27.07 7.46
CA GLU A 187 51.35 -27.43 7.63
C GLU A 187 52.19 -26.20 8.01
N ALA A 188 51.84 -25.04 7.44
CA ALA A 188 52.52 -23.78 7.74
C ALA A 188 52.22 -23.28 9.17
N ILE A 189 50.95 -23.37 9.61
CA ILE A 189 50.55 -23.08 11.00
C ILE A 189 51.24 -24.03 11.98
N ARG A 190 51.36 -25.32 11.63
CA ARG A 190 52.04 -26.31 12.47
C ARG A 190 53.53 -26.01 12.65
N LYS A 191 54.20 -25.45 11.65
CA LYS A 191 55.64 -25.17 11.68
C LYS A 191 55.97 -23.83 12.33
N ASN A 192 55.18 -22.78 12.06
CA ASN A 192 55.52 -21.40 12.40
C ASN A 192 54.61 -20.77 13.46
N GLY A 193 53.53 -21.46 13.87
CA GLY A 193 52.46 -20.88 14.68
C GLY A 193 51.49 -20.05 13.84
N PHE A 194 50.34 -19.72 14.43
CA PHE A 194 49.35 -18.82 13.85
C PHE A 194 49.55 -17.40 14.41
N VAL A 195 49.85 -16.45 13.54
CA VAL A 195 50.14 -15.05 13.94
C VAL A 195 48.99 -14.16 13.52
N PHE A 196 48.50 -13.30 14.41
CA PHE A 196 47.47 -12.32 14.08
C PHE A 196 47.62 -11.03 14.88
N ILE A 197 47.24 -9.92 14.25
CA ILE A 197 47.26 -8.59 14.85
C ILE A 197 45.84 -8.27 15.31
N LEU A 198 45.71 -7.88 16.57
CA LEU A 198 44.45 -7.55 17.21
C LEU A 198 44.52 -6.17 17.87
N GLN A 199 43.37 -5.52 17.96
CA GLN A 199 43.16 -4.28 18.68
C GLN A 199 42.05 -4.50 19.70
N SER A 200 42.35 -4.20 20.96
CA SER A 200 41.43 -4.42 22.06
C SER A 200 41.47 -3.26 23.05
N ARG A 201 40.33 -3.05 23.72
CA ARG A 201 40.18 -2.14 24.87
C ARG A 201 40.43 -2.85 26.20
N GLU A 202 40.59 -4.17 26.15
CA GLU A 202 40.84 -5.03 27.31
C GLU A 202 42.33 -5.08 27.67
N ALA A 203 42.62 -5.40 28.94
CA ALA A 203 43.99 -5.60 29.39
C ALA A 203 44.57 -6.91 28.82
N GLU A 204 45.89 -7.00 28.69
CA GLU A 204 46.61 -8.18 28.18
C GLU A 204 46.18 -9.50 28.84
N GLU A 205 45.89 -9.48 30.15
CA GLU A 205 45.42 -10.64 30.92
C GLU A 205 44.07 -11.18 30.43
N GLN A 206 43.16 -10.31 30.00
CA GLN A 206 41.83 -10.67 29.50
C GLN A 206 41.93 -11.23 28.08
N ILE A 207 42.76 -10.62 27.23
CA ILE A 207 43.04 -11.09 25.87
C ILE A 207 43.64 -12.51 25.93
N MET A 208 44.60 -12.75 26.83
CA MET A 208 45.15 -14.09 27.06
C MET A 208 44.07 -15.09 27.46
N ALA A 209 43.18 -14.73 28.40
CA ALA A 209 42.12 -15.60 28.86
C ALA A 209 41.14 -15.99 27.72
N HIS A 210 40.84 -15.06 26.80
CA HIS A 210 39.99 -15.34 25.64
C HIS A 210 40.66 -16.29 24.64
N ILE A 211 41.97 -16.15 24.42
CA ILE A 211 42.72 -17.05 23.55
C ILE A 211 42.80 -18.44 24.18
N GLU A 212 43.20 -18.55 25.45
CA GLU A 212 43.38 -19.82 26.18
C GLU A 212 42.09 -20.65 26.35
N GLN A 213 40.91 -20.05 26.24
CA GLN A 213 39.64 -20.78 26.21
C GLN A 213 39.49 -21.68 24.98
N THR A 214 40.28 -21.43 23.93
CA THR A 214 40.26 -22.25 22.72
C THR A 214 40.99 -23.56 22.96
N ALA A 215 40.33 -24.68 22.69
CA ALA A 215 40.90 -25.99 22.92
C ALA A 215 42.16 -26.23 22.07
N TYR A 216 43.12 -26.97 22.62
CA TYR A 216 44.35 -27.42 21.96
C TYR A 216 45.37 -26.32 21.63
N ILE A 217 45.40 -25.27 22.43
CA ILE A 217 46.50 -24.30 22.43
C ILE A 217 47.61 -24.80 23.35
N GLN A 218 48.83 -24.79 22.83
CA GLN A 218 50.05 -25.16 23.55
C GLN A 218 50.76 -23.94 24.14
N GLU A 219 50.86 -22.85 23.38
CA GLU A 219 51.58 -21.64 23.77
C GLU A 219 50.95 -20.42 23.10
N VAL A 220 50.80 -19.33 23.84
CA VAL A 220 50.35 -18.01 23.34
C VAL A 220 51.43 -16.99 23.70
N ARG A 221 51.82 -16.16 22.73
CA ARG A 221 52.70 -15.01 22.95
C ARG A 221 52.00 -13.74 22.47
N LEU A 222 51.89 -12.74 23.34
CA LEU A 222 51.39 -11.41 23.02
C LEU A 222 52.54 -10.41 23.10
N SER A 223 52.66 -9.54 22.10
CA SER A 223 53.59 -8.42 22.06
C SER A 223 52.82 -7.12 21.76
N PRO A 224 52.98 -6.04 22.55
CA PRO A 224 52.34 -4.77 22.25
C PRO A 224 52.96 -4.12 21.01
N VAL A 225 52.10 -3.66 20.09
CA VAL A 225 52.48 -3.01 18.84
C VAL A 225 52.13 -1.53 18.92
N TYR A 226 53.15 -0.67 18.95
CA TYR A 226 52.96 0.79 19.06
C TYR A 226 52.76 1.48 17.70
N ASP A 227 52.94 0.76 16.59
CA ASP A 227 52.75 1.23 15.22
C ASP A 227 52.41 0.05 14.29
N THR A 228 51.17 -0.02 13.82
CA THR A 228 50.66 -1.13 13.00
C THR A 228 51.27 -1.17 11.60
N ALA A 229 51.88 -0.07 11.13
CA ALA A 229 52.50 0.01 9.81
C ALA A 229 53.91 -0.62 9.76
N THR A 230 54.65 -0.63 10.88
CA THR A 230 56.03 -1.16 10.94
C THR A 230 56.11 -2.62 11.40
N ALA A 231 55.09 -3.15 12.08
CA ALA A 231 55.04 -4.57 12.45
C ALA A 231 54.98 -5.53 11.24
N PHE A 232 54.41 -5.07 10.12
CA PHE A 232 54.26 -5.86 8.90
C PHE A 232 55.60 -6.14 8.20
N GLU A 233 56.57 -5.24 8.27
CA GLU A 233 57.91 -5.44 7.67
C GLU A 233 58.79 -6.40 8.50
N SER A 234 58.62 -6.46 9.82
CA SER A 234 59.36 -7.39 10.68
C SER A 234 58.82 -8.83 10.65
N ALA A 235 57.50 -9.02 10.49
CA ALA A 235 56.89 -10.35 10.41
C ALA A 235 57.04 -10.99 9.01
N SER A 236 57.03 -10.18 7.94
CA SER A 236 57.23 -10.64 6.56
C SER A 236 58.68 -10.96 6.20
N THR A 237 59.67 -10.53 7.00
CA THR A 237 61.10 -10.80 6.76
C THR A 237 61.66 -12.05 7.43
N SER A 238 60.84 -12.85 8.13
CA SER A 238 61.21 -14.18 8.62
C SER A 238 60.45 -15.29 7.89
N GLU A 239 61.17 -15.97 6.98
CA GLU A 239 60.95 -17.34 6.47
C GLU A 239 59.62 -17.73 5.77
N TRP A 240 58.63 -16.84 5.64
CA TRP A 240 57.35 -17.16 4.97
C TRP A 240 57.42 -17.22 3.43
N ASP A 241 58.36 -16.50 2.81
CA ASP A 241 58.30 -16.13 1.39
C ASP A 241 58.96 -17.11 0.40
N ARG A 242 59.02 -18.43 0.71
CA ARG A 242 59.70 -19.41 -0.16
C ARG A 242 58.86 -20.55 -0.72
N THR A 243 57.59 -20.70 -0.36
CA THR A 243 56.79 -21.84 -0.85
C THR A 243 55.31 -21.49 -0.97
N ALA A 244 54.91 -20.83 -2.06
CA ALA A 244 53.56 -20.95 -2.67
C ALA A 244 53.47 -20.11 -3.96
N GLY A 245 54.25 -20.48 -4.98
CA GLY A 245 54.05 -19.98 -6.34
C GLY A 245 53.18 -20.93 -7.16
N SER A 246 52.07 -20.41 -7.68
CA SER A 246 51.39 -20.83 -8.93
C SER A 246 50.69 -22.20 -9.00
N GLN A 247 49.34 -22.20 -9.11
CA GLN A 247 48.61 -22.47 -10.36
C GLN A 247 47.10 -22.66 -10.11
N ARG A 248 46.29 -21.89 -10.84
CA ARG A 248 44.85 -22.11 -11.07
C ARG A 248 44.66 -23.26 -12.08
N ASP A 249 43.72 -24.17 -11.87
CA ASP A 249 42.71 -24.50 -12.89
C ASP A 249 41.52 -25.36 -12.39
N LYS A 250 40.46 -25.32 -13.22
CA LYS A 250 39.03 -25.58 -13.02
C LYS A 250 38.57 -27.05 -12.89
N ASN A 251 37.35 -27.15 -12.31
CA ASN A 251 36.22 -28.03 -12.62
C ASN A 251 36.03 -29.40 -11.94
N SER A 252 34.84 -29.49 -11.32
CA SER A 252 33.80 -30.53 -11.45
C SER A 252 33.53 -31.52 -10.30
N ASP A 253 32.30 -31.37 -9.79
CA ASP A 253 31.28 -32.36 -9.42
C ASP A 253 31.27 -33.06 -8.04
N SER A 254 30.04 -33.09 -7.52
CA SER A 254 29.53 -33.33 -6.16
C SER A 254 29.53 -34.81 -5.71
N PRO A 255 28.94 -35.24 -4.56
CA PRO A 255 28.52 -34.56 -3.32
C PRO A 255 28.92 -35.32 -2.03
N LYS A 256 28.83 -34.70 -0.84
CA LYS A 256 28.51 -35.44 0.42
C LYS A 256 27.84 -34.54 1.47
N GLN A 257 26.65 -34.98 1.86
CA GLN A 257 25.74 -34.36 2.81
C GLN A 257 26.29 -34.30 4.23
N MET A 258 26.03 -33.18 4.91
CA MET A 258 26.06 -33.04 6.37
C MET A 258 24.69 -32.51 6.86
N PRO A 259 24.33 -32.76 8.13
CA PRO A 259 22.95 -32.88 8.56
C PRO A 259 22.25 -31.54 8.75
N VAL A 260 20.97 -31.54 8.39
CA VAL A 260 20.02 -30.43 8.47
C VAL A 260 19.80 -30.02 9.93
N MET A 261 20.31 -28.84 10.32
CA MET A 261 19.73 -28.05 11.40
C MET A 261 18.44 -27.42 10.89
N ARG A 262 17.35 -27.58 11.66
CA ARG A 262 16.06 -26.98 11.37
C ARG A 262 16.16 -25.46 11.54
N GLU A 263 16.11 -24.74 10.43
CA GLU A 263 15.84 -23.31 10.41
C GLU A 263 14.39 -23.03 10.87
N PRO A 264 14.12 -21.87 11.51
CA PRO A 264 12.76 -21.44 11.78
C PRO A 264 12.03 -21.22 10.45
N LEU A 265 10.74 -21.52 10.41
CA LEU A 265 9.87 -21.34 9.25
C LEU A 265 9.94 -19.91 8.71
N VAL A 266 10.83 -19.69 7.73
CA VAL A 266 10.72 -18.56 6.82
C VAL A 266 9.42 -18.80 6.06
N SER A 267 8.42 -17.96 6.31
CA SER A 267 7.23 -17.88 5.47
C SER A 267 7.72 -17.77 4.02
N SER A 268 7.42 -18.78 3.21
CA SER A 268 7.80 -18.80 1.79
C SER A 268 7.04 -17.69 1.06
N MET A 269 7.58 -16.47 1.08
CA MET A 269 7.03 -15.35 0.31
C MET A 269 7.38 -15.57 -1.15
N ILE A 270 6.36 -15.78 -1.97
CA ILE A 270 6.50 -15.86 -3.43
C ILE A 270 6.04 -14.50 -3.96
N SER A 271 6.97 -13.74 -4.53
CA SER A 271 6.62 -12.50 -5.23
C SER A 271 6.01 -12.84 -6.60
N VAL A 272 4.77 -12.39 -6.81
CA VAL A 272 4.03 -12.59 -8.06
C VAL A 272 3.73 -11.22 -8.68
N ASN A 273 3.94 -11.09 -9.99
CA ASN A 273 3.56 -9.87 -10.72
C ASN A 273 2.04 -9.67 -10.65
N VAL A 274 1.62 -8.45 -10.29
CA VAL A 274 0.21 -8.01 -10.18
C VAL A 274 -0.59 -8.31 -11.46
N ASP A 275 0.00 -8.10 -12.63
CA ASP A 275 -0.65 -8.34 -13.92
C ASP A 275 -1.09 -9.80 -14.10
N LYS A 276 -0.38 -10.75 -13.46
CA LYS A 276 -0.74 -12.18 -13.50
C LYS A 276 -1.94 -12.46 -12.60
N LEU A 277 -2.02 -11.80 -11.44
CA LEU A 277 -3.17 -11.91 -10.54
C LEU A 277 -4.42 -11.28 -11.17
N ASP A 278 -4.26 -10.15 -11.87
CA ASP A 278 -5.35 -9.49 -12.60
C ASP A 278 -5.90 -10.38 -13.73
N LYS A 279 -5.01 -10.98 -14.54
CA LYS A 279 -5.44 -11.96 -15.55
C LYS A 279 -6.15 -13.17 -14.94
N LEU A 280 -5.69 -13.62 -13.78
CA LEU A 280 -6.29 -14.76 -13.10
C LEU A 280 -7.69 -14.40 -12.58
N MET A 281 -7.88 -13.17 -12.09
CA MET A 281 -9.20 -12.63 -11.76
C MET A 281 -10.12 -12.54 -12.98
N ASP A 282 -9.63 -12.02 -14.10
CA ASP A 282 -10.41 -11.94 -15.34
C ASP A 282 -10.86 -13.33 -15.80
N LEU A 283 -9.98 -14.33 -15.74
CA LEU A 283 -10.29 -15.72 -16.08
C LEU A 283 -11.31 -16.34 -15.12
N VAL A 284 -11.22 -16.08 -13.82
CA VAL A 284 -12.23 -16.53 -12.85
C VAL A 284 -13.57 -15.85 -13.14
N GLY A 285 -13.58 -14.56 -13.46
CA GLY A 285 -14.78 -13.83 -13.88
C GLY A 285 -15.40 -14.41 -15.15
N GLU A 286 -14.58 -14.72 -16.17
CA GLU A 286 -15.03 -15.42 -17.38
C GLU A 286 -15.52 -16.84 -17.08
N MET A 287 -14.94 -17.52 -16.10
CA MET A 287 -15.38 -18.85 -15.68
C MET A 287 -16.75 -18.81 -14.99
N VAL A 288 -17.01 -17.80 -14.15
CA VAL A 288 -18.34 -17.55 -13.57
C VAL A 288 -19.37 -17.30 -14.69
N ILE A 289 -19.00 -16.52 -15.71
CA ILE A 289 -19.85 -16.29 -16.88
C ILE A 289 -20.09 -17.59 -17.64
N ALA A 290 -19.05 -18.38 -17.93
CA ALA A 290 -19.16 -19.64 -18.66
C ALA A 290 -19.97 -20.70 -17.89
N GLU A 291 -19.85 -20.76 -16.56
CA GLU A 291 -20.69 -21.59 -15.70
C GLU A 291 -22.16 -21.18 -15.80
N ALA A 292 -22.46 -19.87 -15.72
CA ALA A 292 -23.81 -19.36 -15.94
C ALA A 292 -24.32 -19.71 -17.36
N MET A 293 -23.46 -19.65 -18.38
CA MET A 293 -23.84 -20.00 -19.74
C MET A 293 -24.24 -21.45 -19.92
N VAL A 294 -23.43 -22.35 -19.34
CA VAL A 294 -23.71 -23.79 -19.43
C VAL A 294 -24.91 -24.15 -18.58
N THR A 295 -25.11 -23.55 -17.41
CA THR A 295 -26.21 -23.92 -16.51
C THR A 295 -27.56 -23.34 -16.91
N GLN A 296 -27.59 -22.20 -17.61
CA GLN A 296 -28.81 -21.50 -17.99
C GLN A 296 -29.17 -21.62 -19.48
N HIS A 297 -28.42 -22.40 -20.26
CA HIS A 297 -28.68 -22.57 -21.69
C HIS A 297 -30.13 -23.02 -21.95
N GLU A 298 -30.80 -22.40 -22.94
CA GLU A 298 -32.22 -22.65 -23.26
C GLU A 298 -32.53 -24.14 -23.47
N SER A 299 -31.63 -24.87 -24.12
CA SER A 299 -31.75 -26.32 -24.35
C SER A 299 -31.87 -27.16 -23.08
N LEU A 300 -31.45 -26.64 -21.92
CA LEU A 300 -31.48 -27.32 -20.63
C LEU A 300 -32.76 -27.05 -19.83
N ARG A 301 -33.56 -26.02 -20.18
CA ARG A 301 -34.86 -25.74 -19.52
C ARG A 301 -35.82 -26.93 -19.57
N ASN A 302 -35.72 -27.75 -20.62
CA ASN A 302 -36.57 -28.94 -20.81
C ASN A 302 -35.92 -30.23 -20.29
N ILE A 303 -34.66 -30.19 -19.85
CA ILE A 303 -33.90 -31.35 -19.35
C ILE A 303 -33.72 -31.18 -17.84
N VAL A 304 -34.77 -31.46 -17.08
CA VAL A 304 -34.71 -31.46 -15.61
C VAL A 304 -34.09 -32.79 -15.13
N SER A 305 -32.83 -33.02 -15.46
CA SER A 305 -32.07 -34.16 -14.91
C SER A 305 -31.56 -33.77 -13.52
N GLU A 306 -32.00 -34.48 -12.48
CA GLU A 306 -31.49 -34.28 -11.11
C GLU A 306 -29.96 -34.41 -11.05
N HIS A 307 -29.36 -35.27 -11.87
CA HIS A 307 -27.92 -35.42 -11.95
C HIS A 307 -27.26 -34.15 -12.49
N PHE A 308 -27.83 -33.53 -13.52
CA PHE A 308 -27.31 -32.28 -14.06
C PHE A 308 -27.38 -31.15 -13.03
N LEU A 309 -28.52 -31.00 -12.34
CA LEU A 309 -28.67 -29.98 -11.29
C LEU A 309 -27.66 -30.16 -10.15
N LYS A 310 -27.40 -31.41 -9.73
CA LYS A 310 -26.37 -31.72 -8.72
C LYS A 310 -24.95 -31.37 -9.21
N SER A 311 -24.61 -31.73 -10.44
CA SER A 311 -23.31 -31.40 -11.03
C SER A 311 -23.13 -29.89 -11.22
N ALA A 312 -24.18 -29.18 -11.66
CA ALA A 312 -24.18 -27.73 -11.79
C ALA A 312 -23.98 -27.02 -10.44
N ALA A 313 -24.69 -27.46 -9.40
CA ALA A 313 -24.51 -26.93 -8.04
C ALA A 313 -23.10 -27.19 -7.51
N HIS A 314 -22.52 -28.35 -7.80
CA HIS A 314 -21.14 -28.66 -7.42
C HIS A 314 -20.12 -27.79 -8.17
N LEU A 315 -20.31 -27.58 -9.47
CA LEU A 315 -19.48 -26.67 -10.27
C LEU A 315 -19.53 -25.25 -9.69
N ARG A 316 -20.73 -24.72 -9.40
CA ARG A 316 -20.90 -23.40 -8.77
C ARG A 316 -20.16 -23.30 -7.44
N LYS A 317 -20.21 -24.35 -6.62
CA LYS A 317 -19.48 -24.39 -5.34
C LYS A 317 -17.96 -24.30 -5.55
N ILE A 318 -17.40 -25.09 -6.47
CA ILE A 318 -15.95 -25.08 -6.77
C ILE A 318 -15.53 -23.73 -7.34
N THR A 319 -16.34 -23.16 -8.25
CA THR A 319 -16.08 -21.84 -8.83
C THR A 319 -16.07 -20.75 -7.76
N GLY A 320 -17.00 -20.78 -6.81
CA GLY A 320 -17.01 -19.88 -5.66
C GLY A 320 -15.78 -20.04 -4.75
N GLU A 321 -15.43 -21.28 -4.39
CA GLU A 321 -14.23 -21.55 -3.58
C GLU A 321 -12.95 -21.08 -4.29
N LEU A 322 -12.85 -21.27 -5.61
CA LEU A 322 -11.71 -20.78 -6.39
C LEU A 322 -11.67 -19.25 -6.37
N GLN A 323 -12.81 -18.59 -6.54
CA GLN A 323 -12.90 -17.15 -6.46
C GLN A 323 -12.43 -16.62 -5.10
N ASP A 324 -12.89 -17.21 -3.99
CA ASP A 324 -12.49 -16.81 -2.64
C ASP A 324 -10.98 -16.95 -2.42
N VAL A 325 -10.37 -18.06 -2.87
CA VAL A 325 -8.92 -18.26 -2.79
C VAL A 325 -8.17 -17.22 -3.60
N VAL A 326 -8.62 -16.92 -4.82
CA VAL A 326 -7.98 -15.93 -5.68
C VAL A 326 -8.08 -14.52 -5.10
N MET A 327 -9.23 -14.18 -4.51
CA MET A 327 -9.40 -12.94 -3.74
C MET A 327 -8.39 -12.89 -2.60
N SER A 328 -8.27 -13.96 -1.79
CA SER A 328 -7.36 -13.98 -0.64
C SER A 328 -5.89 -13.77 -1.03
N ILE A 329 -5.45 -14.28 -2.18
CA ILE A 329 -4.07 -14.08 -2.69
C ILE A 329 -3.80 -12.61 -3.04
N ARG A 330 -4.83 -11.85 -3.39
CA ARG A 330 -4.73 -10.44 -3.79
C ARG A 330 -4.86 -9.46 -2.63
N MET A 331 -5.36 -9.93 -1.48
CA MET A 331 -5.53 -9.11 -0.30
C MET A 331 -4.18 -8.70 0.28
N VAL A 332 -4.06 -7.41 0.61
CA VAL A 332 -2.88 -6.81 1.22
C VAL A 332 -3.33 -6.01 2.43
N PRO A 333 -2.60 -6.03 3.57
CA PRO A 333 -2.97 -5.24 4.74
C PRO A 333 -2.83 -3.73 4.50
N LEU A 334 -3.65 -2.93 5.20
CA LEU A 334 -3.62 -1.47 5.12
C LEU A 334 -2.44 -0.81 5.85
N THR A 335 -1.62 -1.58 6.56
CA THR A 335 -0.50 -1.12 7.40
C THR A 335 0.35 -0.05 6.72
N THR A 336 0.85 -0.33 5.50
CA THR A 336 1.73 0.60 4.77
C THR A 336 1.02 1.91 4.40
N THR A 337 -0.29 1.86 4.13
CA THR A 337 -1.08 3.04 3.76
C THR A 337 -1.36 3.90 5.00
N PHE A 338 -1.75 3.29 6.11
CA PHE A 338 -2.01 3.99 7.37
C PHE A 338 -0.73 4.61 7.95
N GLN A 339 0.40 3.92 7.82
CA GLN A 339 1.73 4.43 8.14
C GLN A 339 2.12 5.67 7.32
N LYS A 340 1.85 5.66 6.01
CA LYS A 340 2.05 6.86 5.16
C LYS A 340 1.19 8.03 5.64
N MET A 341 -0.07 7.79 5.99
CA MET A 341 -0.94 8.85 6.54
C MET A 341 -0.43 9.38 7.87
N HIS A 342 0.08 8.51 8.74
CA HIS A 342 0.66 8.90 10.02
C HIS A 342 1.79 9.92 9.85
N ARG A 343 2.73 9.65 8.93
CA ARG A 343 3.84 10.57 8.60
C ARG A 343 3.28 11.93 8.13
N VAL A 344 2.34 11.93 7.20
CA VAL A 344 1.73 13.16 6.65
C VAL A 344 1.04 13.99 7.74
N ILE A 345 0.32 13.36 8.69
CA ILE A 345 -0.33 14.09 9.79
C ILE A 345 0.71 14.76 10.68
N ARG A 346 1.79 14.07 11.02
CA ARG A 346 2.86 14.61 11.87
C ARG A 346 3.55 15.81 11.23
N ASP A 347 3.90 15.69 9.94
CA ASP A 347 4.55 16.76 9.18
C ASP A 347 3.64 17.99 9.07
N MET A 348 2.36 17.78 8.81
CA MET A 348 1.37 18.86 8.77
C MET A 348 1.12 19.49 10.14
N GLY A 349 1.09 18.70 11.21
CA GLY A 349 0.97 19.19 12.58
C GLY A 349 2.11 20.13 12.94
N LYS A 350 3.36 19.73 12.63
CA LYS A 350 4.55 20.59 12.79
C LYS A 350 4.43 21.89 11.97
N ASN A 351 4.11 21.78 10.68
CA ASN A 351 4.03 22.94 9.77
C ASN A 351 2.93 23.94 10.13
N LEU A 352 1.79 23.47 10.64
CA LEU A 352 0.66 24.32 11.05
C LEU A 352 0.72 24.72 12.53
N GLY A 353 1.72 24.26 13.28
CA GLY A 353 1.87 24.53 14.71
C GLY A 353 0.74 23.95 15.56
N LYS A 354 0.20 22.79 15.19
CA LYS A 354 -0.88 22.10 15.91
C LYS A 354 -0.33 20.83 16.56
N GLU A 355 -0.61 20.62 17.84
CA GLU A 355 -0.33 19.34 18.49
C GLU A 355 -1.40 18.31 18.09
N VAL A 356 -0.96 17.19 17.53
CA VAL A 356 -1.86 16.14 17.02
C VAL A 356 -1.42 14.78 17.55
N GLN A 357 -2.38 14.04 18.10
CA GLN A 357 -2.26 12.64 18.48
C GLN A 357 -3.00 11.77 17.46
N ILE A 358 -2.35 10.71 17.00
CA ILE A 358 -2.91 9.80 15.99
C ILE A 358 -3.24 8.48 16.67
N GLN A 359 -4.40 7.92 16.35
CA GLN A 359 -4.81 6.58 16.76
C GLN A 359 -5.09 5.75 15.52
N ILE A 360 -4.44 4.59 15.41
CA ILE A 360 -4.60 3.68 14.28
C ILE A 360 -5.17 2.37 14.81
N ASN A 361 -6.32 1.97 14.29
CA ASN A 361 -7.01 0.74 14.65
C ASN A 361 -7.27 -0.11 13.41
N GLY A 362 -7.01 -1.43 13.48
CA GLY A 362 -7.34 -2.35 12.40
C GLY A 362 -6.45 -2.22 11.16
N GLU A 363 -5.18 -1.79 11.33
CA GLU A 363 -4.23 -1.66 10.21
C GLU A 363 -3.89 -3.00 9.53
N GLU A 364 -4.14 -4.10 10.23
CA GLU A 364 -4.05 -5.48 9.73
C GLU A 364 -5.21 -5.89 8.82
N THR A 365 -6.25 -5.05 8.68
CA THR A 365 -7.38 -5.35 7.80
C THR A 365 -6.89 -5.47 6.37
N GLU A 366 -7.17 -6.62 5.75
CA GLU A 366 -6.74 -6.92 4.40
C GLU A 366 -7.74 -6.39 3.37
N VAL A 367 -7.23 -5.74 2.32
CA VAL A 367 -8.01 -5.12 1.25
C VAL A 367 -7.35 -5.43 -0.09
N ASP A 368 -8.13 -5.51 -1.16
CA ASP A 368 -7.62 -5.70 -2.52
C ASP A 368 -6.59 -4.61 -2.88
N LYS A 369 -5.44 -5.04 -3.43
CA LYS A 369 -4.36 -4.12 -3.79
C LYS A 369 -4.79 -2.96 -4.71
N ASN A 370 -5.65 -3.21 -5.71
CA ASN A 370 -6.07 -2.15 -6.63
C ASN A 370 -6.96 -1.13 -5.91
N ILE A 371 -7.75 -1.59 -4.95
CA ILE A 371 -8.53 -0.71 -4.08
C ILE A 371 -7.58 0.15 -3.24
N ILE A 372 -6.54 -0.43 -2.62
CA ILE A 372 -5.54 0.30 -1.83
C ILE A 372 -4.91 1.44 -2.65
N GLU A 373 -4.50 1.16 -3.89
CA GLU A 373 -3.93 2.15 -4.80
C GLU A 373 -4.93 3.27 -5.13
N GLN A 374 -6.22 2.96 -5.28
CA GLN A 374 -7.26 3.94 -5.59
C GLN A 374 -7.73 4.76 -4.38
N ILE A 375 -7.62 4.23 -3.15
CA ILE A 375 -8.04 4.92 -1.92
C ILE A 375 -6.91 5.71 -1.24
N SER A 376 -5.65 5.40 -1.53
CA SER A 376 -4.49 6.04 -0.89
C SER A 376 -4.55 7.57 -1.01
N ASP A 377 -4.81 8.08 -2.22
CA ASP A 377 -4.93 9.52 -2.47
C ASP A 377 -6.16 10.13 -1.77
N PRO A 378 -7.40 9.60 -1.92
CA PRO A 378 -8.57 10.04 -1.16
C PRO A 378 -8.32 10.11 0.34
N LEU A 379 -7.75 9.06 0.95
CA LEU A 379 -7.46 9.02 2.39
C LEU A 379 -6.49 10.12 2.79
N MET A 380 -5.44 10.37 1.99
CA MET A 380 -4.50 11.47 2.23
C MET A 380 -5.19 12.83 2.24
N HIS A 381 -6.14 13.05 1.34
CA HIS A 381 -6.92 14.28 1.29
C HIS A 381 -7.85 14.44 2.50
N LEU A 382 -8.53 13.36 2.92
CA LEU A 382 -9.40 13.39 4.11
C LEU A 382 -8.60 13.72 5.37
N VAL A 383 -7.46 13.06 5.53
CA VAL A 383 -6.53 13.28 6.64
C VAL A 383 -5.97 14.71 6.64
N ARG A 384 -5.57 15.22 5.47
CA ARG A 384 -5.12 16.61 5.31
C ARG A 384 -6.19 17.60 5.73
N ASN A 385 -7.44 17.38 5.32
CA ASN A 385 -8.56 18.24 5.69
C ASN A 385 -8.87 18.20 7.18
N ALA A 386 -8.75 17.02 7.81
CA ALA A 386 -8.88 16.87 9.25
C ALA A 386 -7.83 17.72 9.99
N VAL A 387 -6.56 17.73 9.55
CA VAL A 387 -5.50 18.53 10.19
C VAL A 387 -5.60 20.04 9.87
N ASP A 388 -5.81 20.42 8.60
CA ASP A 388 -5.87 21.83 8.17
C ASP A 388 -7.13 22.53 8.72
N HIS A 389 -8.30 21.93 8.50
CA HIS A 389 -9.59 22.57 8.76
C HIS A 389 -10.37 21.98 9.93
N GLY A 390 -10.27 20.67 10.16
CA GLY A 390 -10.98 19.99 11.25
C GLY A 390 -10.46 20.44 12.61
N LEU A 391 -9.16 20.23 12.86
CA LEU A 391 -8.51 20.54 14.11
C LEU A 391 -8.32 22.05 14.29
N GLU A 392 -8.76 22.54 15.44
CA GLU A 392 -8.56 23.89 15.94
C GLU A 392 -7.09 24.08 16.40
N SER A 393 -6.63 25.32 16.49
CA SER A 393 -5.31 25.61 17.08
C SER A 393 -5.27 25.28 18.58
N SER A 394 -4.09 25.05 19.15
CA SER A 394 -3.95 24.74 20.58
C SER A 394 -4.56 25.83 21.49
N GLN A 395 -4.52 27.09 21.05
CA GLN A 395 -5.13 28.22 21.78
C GLN A 395 -6.67 28.16 21.73
N GLU A 396 -7.25 27.91 20.56
CA GLU A 396 -8.70 27.77 20.40
C GLU A 396 -9.23 26.55 21.18
N ARG A 397 -8.50 25.42 21.16
CA ARG A 397 -8.86 24.21 21.92
C ARG A 397 -8.89 24.47 23.43
N ALA A 398 -7.89 25.18 23.95
CA ALA A 398 -7.86 25.57 25.36
C ALA A 398 -9.06 26.48 25.73
N SER A 399 -9.46 27.40 24.84
CA SER A 399 -10.62 28.26 25.06
C SER A 399 -11.96 27.50 25.03
N SER A 400 -12.03 26.43 24.26
CA SER A 400 -13.20 25.54 24.14
C SER A 400 -13.22 24.41 25.18
N GLY A 401 -12.25 24.35 26.11
CA GLY A 401 -12.17 23.32 27.16
C GLY A 401 -11.76 21.93 26.65
N LYS A 402 -11.16 21.84 25.46
CA LYS A 402 -10.69 20.58 24.86
C LYS A 402 -9.22 20.30 25.22
N PRO A 403 -8.78 19.03 25.13
CA PRO A 403 -7.36 18.69 25.24
C PRO A 403 -6.51 19.48 24.25
N LEU A 404 -5.30 19.89 24.64
CA LEU A 404 -4.39 20.66 23.78
C LEU A 404 -4.03 19.91 22.49
N ALA A 405 -3.74 18.61 22.60
CA ALA A 405 -3.54 17.73 21.46
C ALA A 405 -4.89 17.36 20.81
N GLY A 406 -5.00 17.59 19.50
CA GLY A 406 -6.11 17.11 18.67
C GLY A 406 -5.98 15.64 18.35
N THR A 407 -7.07 14.88 18.37
CA THR A 407 -7.04 13.44 18.07
C THR A 407 -7.56 13.19 16.67
N ILE A 408 -6.77 12.48 15.85
CA ILE A 408 -7.22 11.90 14.58
C ILE A 408 -7.16 10.38 14.70
N THR A 409 -8.30 9.73 14.47
CA THR A 409 -8.42 8.26 14.47
C THR A 409 -8.57 7.77 13.04
N LEU A 410 -7.70 6.85 12.64
CA LEU A 410 -7.82 6.04 11.44
C LEU A 410 -8.21 4.62 11.85
N GLU A 411 -9.34 4.15 11.37
CA GLU A 411 -9.86 2.84 11.74
C GLU A 411 -10.27 2.06 10.48
N ALA A 412 -9.86 0.80 10.38
CA ALA A 412 -10.37 -0.12 9.37
C ALA A 412 -11.07 -1.32 10.05
N LYS A 413 -12.22 -1.70 9.50
CA LYS A 413 -13.03 -2.82 9.98
C LYS A 413 -13.55 -3.62 8.81
N ASN A 414 -13.55 -4.94 8.95
CA ASN A 414 -14.28 -5.81 8.04
C ASN A 414 -15.75 -5.91 8.48
N ALA A 415 -16.68 -5.58 7.57
CA ALA A 415 -18.12 -5.55 7.77
C ALA A 415 -18.82 -6.48 6.76
N GLY A 416 -18.55 -7.79 6.85
CA GLY A 416 -19.18 -8.80 6.01
C GLY A 416 -18.54 -8.87 4.62
N SER A 417 -19.25 -8.41 3.59
CA SER A 417 -18.74 -8.29 2.22
C SER A 417 -18.00 -6.98 1.95
N ASP A 418 -18.04 -6.06 2.91
CA ASP A 418 -17.53 -4.70 2.75
C ASP A 418 -16.44 -4.42 3.78
N VAL A 419 -15.43 -3.64 3.39
CA VAL A 419 -14.46 -3.01 4.28
C VAL A 419 -14.94 -1.61 4.60
N LEU A 420 -14.96 -1.27 5.88
CA LEU A 420 -15.28 0.05 6.38
C LEU A 420 -13.99 0.73 6.85
N ILE A 421 -13.60 1.81 6.17
CA ILE A 421 -12.46 2.64 6.56
C ILE A 421 -12.99 3.97 7.09
N ILE A 422 -12.66 4.28 8.34
CA ILE A 422 -13.21 5.41 9.10
C ILE A 422 -12.07 6.38 9.41
N VAL A 423 -12.27 7.64 9.05
CA VAL A 423 -11.41 8.76 9.43
C VAL A 423 -12.20 9.66 10.37
N LYS A 424 -11.74 9.82 11.60
CA LYS A 424 -12.41 10.62 12.64
C LYS A 424 -11.48 11.68 13.20
N ASP A 425 -11.99 12.89 13.37
CA ASP A 425 -11.34 13.99 14.10
C ASP A 425 -12.18 14.44 15.29
N ASP A 426 -11.55 15.05 16.30
CA ASP A 426 -12.20 15.68 17.47
C ASP A 426 -12.26 17.22 17.36
N GLY A 427 -12.24 17.71 16.12
CA GLY A 427 -12.15 19.13 15.78
C GLY A 427 -13.45 19.91 16.01
N LYS A 428 -13.57 21.03 15.30
CA LYS A 428 -14.76 21.90 15.39
C LYS A 428 -16.00 21.38 14.65
N GLY A 429 -15.82 20.34 13.82
CA GLY A 429 -16.87 19.83 12.94
C GLY A 429 -17.12 20.72 11.71
N LEU A 430 -18.08 20.30 10.88
CA LEU A 430 -18.47 20.99 9.65
C LEU A 430 -19.52 22.06 9.94
N ASP A 431 -19.31 23.26 9.42
CA ASP A 431 -20.27 24.37 9.51
C ASP A 431 -21.34 24.25 8.41
N LYS A 432 -22.51 23.75 8.80
CA LYS A 432 -23.68 23.57 7.92
C LYS A 432 -24.08 24.87 7.22
N ALA A 433 -24.10 25.99 7.94
CA ALA A 433 -24.55 27.27 7.40
C ALA A 433 -23.59 27.78 6.32
N LYS A 434 -22.28 27.61 6.56
CA LYS A 434 -21.25 27.98 5.57
C LYS A 434 -21.30 27.10 4.32
N ILE A 435 -21.53 25.79 4.48
CA ILE A 435 -21.67 24.85 3.37
C ILE A 435 -22.89 25.20 2.52
N MET A 436 -24.04 25.41 3.15
CA MET A 436 -25.28 25.74 2.47
C MET A 436 -25.19 27.08 1.72
N ARG A 437 -24.61 28.11 2.34
CA ARG A 437 -24.42 29.41 1.69
C ARG A 437 -23.54 29.30 0.44
N ARG A 438 -22.41 28.59 0.52
CA ARG A 438 -21.55 28.37 -0.65
C ARG A 438 -22.21 27.54 -1.74
N ALA A 439 -23.00 26.53 -1.37
CA ALA A 439 -23.73 25.71 -2.34
C ALA A 439 -24.79 26.54 -3.10
N LEU A 440 -25.43 27.51 -2.44
CA LEU A 440 -26.34 28.48 -3.07
C LEU A 440 -25.58 29.45 -3.99
N GLU A 441 -24.47 30.03 -3.51
CA GLU A 441 -23.63 30.95 -4.32
C GLU A 441 -23.08 30.29 -5.59
N GLN A 442 -22.74 29.00 -5.53
CA GLN A 442 -22.27 28.21 -6.68
C GLN A 442 -23.40 27.64 -7.54
N GLY A 443 -24.67 27.91 -7.22
CA GLY A 443 -25.84 27.43 -7.96
C GLY A 443 -26.04 25.91 -7.91
N MET A 444 -25.45 25.23 -6.91
CA MET A 444 -25.61 23.80 -6.70
C MET A 444 -26.96 23.45 -6.08
N ILE A 445 -27.56 24.39 -5.35
CA ILE A 445 -28.88 24.31 -4.73
C ILE A 445 -29.67 25.56 -5.12
N GLN A 446 -30.99 25.43 -5.30
CA GLN A 446 -31.90 26.56 -5.52
C GLN A 446 -32.47 27.04 -4.18
N GLU A 447 -32.70 28.35 -4.02
CA GLU A 447 -33.28 28.93 -2.78
C GLU A 447 -34.62 28.29 -2.38
N ASP A 448 -35.38 27.81 -3.36
CA ASP A 448 -36.68 27.13 -3.16
C ASP A 448 -36.57 25.61 -2.91
N SER A 449 -35.38 25.08 -2.66
CA SER A 449 -35.20 23.64 -2.42
C SER A 449 -35.81 23.21 -1.07
N PRO A 450 -36.39 22.00 -0.98
CA PRO A 450 -36.89 21.47 0.30
C PRO A 450 -35.77 21.42 1.36
N GLU A 451 -36.13 21.51 2.65
CA GLU A 451 -35.18 21.39 3.76
C GLU A 451 -34.36 20.10 3.59
N LEU A 452 -33.08 20.27 3.24
CA LEU A 452 -32.15 19.15 3.11
C LEU A 452 -31.81 18.60 4.49
N SER A 453 -31.72 17.29 4.58
CA SER A 453 -31.21 16.63 5.78
C SER A 453 -29.74 17.00 6.03
N ASP A 454 -29.30 16.91 7.28
CA ASP A 454 -27.90 17.13 7.66
C ASP A 454 -26.91 16.31 6.82
N LYS A 455 -27.30 15.05 6.51
CA LYS A 455 -26.49 14.14 5.69
C LYS A 455 -26.38 14.62 4.26
N GLU A 456 -27.48 15.07 3.65
CA GLU A 456 -27.46 15.63 2.30
C GLU A 456 -26.61 16.90 2.24
N ILE A 457 -26.68 17.77 3.25
CA ILE A 457 -25.87 18.98 3.34
C ILE A 457 -24.38 18.63 3.38
N TYR A 458 -23.98 17.67 4.21
CA TYR A 458 -22.57 17.26 4.28
C TYR A 458 -22.11 16.58 2.99
N ASN A 459 -22.97 15.84 2.29
CA ASN A 459 -22.61 15.22 1.01
C ASN A 459 -22.31 16.25 -0.11
N LEU A 460 -22.76 17.49 0.02
CA LEU A 460 -22.44 18.57 -0.92
C LEU A 460 -20.94 18.83 -1.02
N ILE A 461 -20.16 18.52 0.03
CA ILE A 461 -18.71 18.74 0.02
C ILE A 461 -17.97 17.91 -1.03
N PHE A 462 -18.60 16.86 -1.55
CA PHE A 462 -18.05 15.97 -2.58
C PHE A 462 -18.45 16.36 -4.00
N LEU A 463 -19.30 17.39 -4.18
CA LEU A 463 -19.70 17.83 -5.50
C LEU A 463 -18.53 18.50 -6.25
N PRO A 464 -18.39 18.24 -7.56
CA PRO A 464 -17.33 18.84 -8.36
C PRO A 464 -17.41 20.36 -8.35
N GLY A 465 -16.28 21.02 -8.06
CA GLY A 465 -16.18 22.47 -7.94
C GLY A 465 -16.52 23.04 -6.56
N PHE A 466 -16.92 22.20 -5.61
CA PHE A 466 -17.15 22.62 -4.23
C PHE A 466 -15.80 22.74 -3.50
N SER A 467 -15.47 23.96 -3.08
CA SER A 467 -14.30 24.23 -2.23
C SER A 467 -14.65 25.33 -1.24
N THR A 468 -14.18 25.19 -0.02
CA THR A 468 -14.38 26.17 1.06
C THR A 468 -13.27 27.21 1.15
N LYS A 469 -12.23 27.15 0.30
CA LYS A 469 -11.14 28.15 0.21
C LYS A 469 -11.47 29.26 -0.80
N GLU A 470 -11.04 30.48 -0.49
CA GLU A 470 -11.03 31.64 -1.40
C GLU A 470 -9.67 31.80 -2.11
N ASP A 471 -8.59 31.30 -1.52
CA ASP A 471 -7.22 31.33 -2.08
C ASP A 471 -6.62 29.92 -2.25
N VAL A 472 -5.90 29.73 -3.35
CA VAL A 472 -5.18 28.49 -3.68
C VAL A 472 -3.89 28.43 -2.87
N THR A 473 -3.87 27.64 -1.79
CA THR A 473 -2.65 27.41 -0.99
C THR A 473 -1.62 26.56 -1.75
N GLN A 474 -0.31 26.85 -1.59
CA GLN A 474 0.81 26.17 -2.26
C GLN A 474 0.83 24.63 -2.12
N TYR A 475 0.19 24.06 -1.10
CA TYR A 475 0.07 22.61 -0.88
C TYR A 475 -1.05 21.93 -1.69
N SER A 476 -1.82 22.68 -2.48
CA SER A 476 -2.84 22.19 -3.44
C SER A 476 -2.31 22.13 -4.88
N GLY A 477 -1.00 21.96 -5.05
CA GLY A 477 -0.36 21.85 -6.36
C GLY A 477 -0.87 20.64 -7.15
N ARG A 478 -1.51 20.94 -8.28
CA ARG A 478 -2.38 20.09 -9.13
C ARG A 478 -3.78 19.98 -8.53
N GLY A 479 -4.73 20.71 -9.12
CA GLY A 479 -6.15 20.72 -8.74
C GLY A 479 -6.81 19.35 -8.88
N VAL A 480 -6.50 18.43 -7.97
CA VAL A 480 -7.18 17.18 -7.75
C VAL A 480 -8.17 17.46 -6.63
N GLY A 481 -9.38 17.87 -7.03
CA GLY A 481 -10.45 18.09 -6.07
C GLY A 481 -10.85 16.77 -5.42
N MET A 482 -11.48 16.89 -4.26
CA MET A 482 -12.17 15.78 -3.59
C MET A 482 -13.15 15.03 -4.53
N ASP A 483 -13.53 15.67 -5.64
CA ASP A 483 -14.36 15.13 -6.71
C ASP A 483 -13.71 13.99 -7.50
N VAL A 484 -12.40 14.04 -7.76
CA VAL A 484 -11.68 12.95 -8.44
C VAL A 484 -11.57 11.74 -7.52
N ALA A 485 -11.24 11.98 -6.25
CA ALA A 485 -11.18 10.96 -5.22
C ALA A 485 -12.53 10.26 -5.01
N PHE A 486 -13.61 11.04 -4.93
CA PHE A 486 -14.97 10.51 -4.78
C PHE A 486 -15.41 9.66 -5.97
N ARG A 487 -15.17 10.15 -7.20
CA ARG A 487 -15.49 9.39 -8.42
C ARG A 487 -14.74 8.07 -8.50
N ASN A 488 -13.51 8.02 -8.01
CA ASN A 488 -12.74 6.77 -7.98
C ASN A 488 -13.37 5.76 -7.02
N ILE A 489 -13.83 6.20 -5.85
CA ILE A 489 -14.49 5.33 -4.87
C ILE A 489 -15.85 4.83 -5.39
N GLU A 490 -16.65 5.69 -6.02
CA GLU A 490 -17.90 5.29 -6.67
C GLU A 490 -17.68 4.30 -7.83
N GLN A 491 -16.60 4.47 -8.61
CA GLN A 491 -16.28 3.55 -9.71
C GLN A 491 -15.99 2.11 -9.25
N ILE A 492 -15.53 1.95 -8.02
CA ILE A 492 -15.26 0.65 -7.39
C ILE A 492 -16.54 0.07 -6.77
N GLY A 493 -17.65 0.83 -6.74
CA GLY A 493 -18.87 0.47 -6.05
C GLY A 493 -18.84 0.77 -4.55
N GLY A 494 -17.90 1.62 -4.11
CA GLY A 494 -17.84 2.10 -2.74
C GLY A 494 -18.81 3.26 -2.48
N ALA A 495 -19.14 3.48 -1.21
CA ALA A 495 -19.95 4.59 -0.74
C ALA A 495 -19.20 5.38 0.34
N ILE A 496 -19.45 6.69 0.42
CA ILE A 496 -18.90 7.56 1.45
C ILE A 496 -20.04 8.12 2.30
N LEU A 497 -19.88 8.04 3.62
CA LEU A 497 -20.80 8.61 4.59
C LEU A 497 -20.07 9.66 5.43
N VAL A 498 -20.69 10.82 5.64
CA VAL A 498 -20.16 11.88 6.49
C VAL A 498 -21.12 12.18 7.62
N GLU A 499 -20.58 12.17 8.83
CA GLU A 499 -21.28 12.52 10.05
C GLU A 499 -20.45 13.56 10.80
N SER A 500 -21.02 14.73 11.09
CA SER A 500 -20.30 15.80 11.79
C SER A 500 -21.19 16.46 12.83
N LEU A 501 -20.61 16.69 14.00
CA LEU A 501 -21.25 17.37 15.12
C LEU A 501 -20.43 18.62 15.47
N PRO A 502 -21.04 19.83 15.44
CA PRO A 502 -20.35 21.06 15.81
C PRO A 502 -19.69 20.96 17.18
N GLY A 503 -18.40 21.30 17.26
CA GLY A 503 -17.60 21.23 18.47
C GLY A 503 -17.17 19.83 18.91
N SER A 504 -17.65 18.75 18.27
CA SER A 504 -17.26 17.37 18.60
C SER A 504 -16.43 16.68 17.51
N GLY A 505 -16.34 17.28 16.32
CA GLY A 505 -15.51 16.82 15.20
C GLY A 505 -16.30 16.17 14.06
N THR A 506 -15.57 15.56 13.12
CA THR A 506 -16.14 14.92 11.93
C THR A 506 -15.72 13.47 11.83
N THR A 507 -16.64 12.63 11.38
CA THR A 507 -16.41 11.22 11.05
C THR A 507 -16.76 11.00 9.58
N ILE A 508 -15.80 10.49 8.82
CA ILE A 508 -15.95 10.15 7.41
C ILE A 508 -15.73 8.65 7.28
N SER A 509 -16.73 7.94 6.78
CA SER A 509 -16.68 6.48 6.62
C SER A 509 -16.73 6.11 5.15
N LEU A 510 -15.70 5.40 4.68
CA LEU A 510 -15.59 4.82 3.35
C LEU A 510 -16.03 3.36 3.44
N LYS A 511 -17.13 3.02 2.79
CA LYS A 511 -17.63 1.65 2.67
C LYS A 511 -17.21 1.12 1.30
N ILE A 512 -16.41 0.06 1.27
CA ILE A 512 -15.77 -0.43 0.05
C ILE A 512 -16.05 -1.93 -0.08
N PRO A 513 -16.56 -2.43 -1.21
CA PRO A 513 -16.77 -3.88 -1.40
C PRO A 513 -15.43 -4.62 -1.46
N LEU A 514 -15.35 -5.81 -0.87
CA LEU A 514 -14.14 -6.66 -0.88
C LEU A 514 -13.85 -7.29 -2.26
N THR A 515 -14.82 -7.33 -3.18
CA THR A 515 -14.74 -8.04 -4.46
C THR A 515 -14.74 -7.10 -5.66
N LEU A 516 -14.18 -7.55 -6.78
CA LEU A 516 -14.57 -7.00 -8.10
C LEU A 516 -16.09 -7.05 -8.18
N ALA A 517 -16.71 -5.93 -8.59
CA ALA A 517 -18.15 -5.70 -8.45
C ALA A 517 -18.99 -6.82 -9.11
N ILE A 518 -19.28 -7.88 -8.36
CA ILE A 518 -20.34 -8.83 -8.65
C ILE A 518 -21.55 -8.29 -7.91
N ILE A 519 -22.60 -8.01 -8.65
CA ILE A 519 -23.84 -7.51 -8.07
C ILE A 519 -24.94 -8.54 -8.26
N ASP A 520 -25.78 -8.71 -7.25
CA ASP A 520 -27.04 -9.42 -7.40
C ASP A 520 -28.00 -8.56 -8.20
N GLY A 521 -28.21 -8.91 -9.47
CA GLY A 521 -29.03 -8.15 -10.40
C GLY A 521 -30.36 -8.82 -10.71
N MET A 522 -31.44 -8.03 -10.75
CA MET A 522 -32.68 -8.41 -11.41
C MET A 522 -32.57 -8.08 -12.90
N ASN A 523 -32.60 -9.12 -13.73
CA ASN A 523 -32.61 -8.97 -15.18
C ASN A 523 -34.02 -8.62 -15.65
N ILE A 524 -34.12 -7.52 -16.39
CA ILE A 524 -35.36 -6.98 -16.92
C ILE A 524 -35.23 -6.81 -18.43
N LYS A 525 -36.36 -6.88 -19.12
CA LYS A 525 -36.44 -6.67 -20.56
C LYS A 525 -37.27 -5.43 -20.85
N VAL A 526 -36.75 -4.57 -21.72
CA VAL A 526 -37.46 -3.40 -22.26
C VAL A 526 -37.22 -3.34 -23.77
N GLY A 527 -38.29 -3.49 -24.53
CA GLY A 527 -38.27 -3.70 -25.97
C GLY A 527 -37.46 -4.94 -26.36
N GLY A 528 -36.47 -4.72 -27.23
CA GLY A 528 -35.51 -5.75 -27.66
C GLY A 528 -34.25 -5.83 -26.78
N SER A 529 -34.13 -5.01 -25.73
CA SER A 529 -32.91 -4.84 -24.95
C SER A 529 -33.03 -5.41 -23.54
N HIS A 530 -31.90 -5.90 -23.02
CA HIS A 530 -31.75 -6.45 -21.69
C HIS A 530 -31.08 -5.43 -20.77
N TYR A 531 -31.64 -5.27 -19.57
CA TYR A 531 -31.09 -4.42 -18.53
C TYR A 531 -31.00 -5.19 -17.21
N THR A 532 -30.12 -4.76 -16.33
CA THR A 532 -29.96 -5.33 -15.00
C THR A 532 -30.08 -4.23 -13.95
N LEU A 533 -30.99 -4.41 -12.99
CA LEU A 533 -31.15 -3.54 -11.82
C LEU A 533 -30.54 -4.20 -10.58
N PRO A 534 -29.73 -3.50 -9.77
CA PRO A 534 -29.26 -4.03 -8.50
C PRO A 534 -30.45 -4.42 -7.60
N THR A 535 -30.50 -5.66 -7.14
CA THR A 535 -31.61 -6.18 -6.32
C THR A 535 -31.73 -5.43 -4.99
N THR A 536 -30.61 -4.91 -4.47
CA THR A 536 -30.55 -4.06 -3.27
C THR A 536 -31.35 -2.77 -3.40
N SER A 537 -31.55 -2.26 -4.62
CA SER A 537 -32.35 -1.06 -4.89
C SER A 537 -33.83 -1.35 -5.11
N ILE A 538 -34.22 -2.61 -5.29
CA ILE A 538 -35.59 -3.01 -5.62
C ILE A 538 -36.36 -3.25 -4.33
N GLN A 539 -37.41 -2.47 -4.10
CA GLN A 539 -38.28 -2.63 -2.94
C GLN A 539 -39.37 -3.70 -3.20
N GLU A 540 -40.09 -3.58 -4.30
CA GLU A 540 -41.09 -4.55 -4.74
C GLU A 540 -41.32 -4.45 -6.26
N SER A 541 -41.92 -5.48 -6.86
CA SER A 541 -42.38 -5.45 -8.24
C SER A 541 -43.83 -5.94 -8.33
N PHE A 542 -44.63 -5.29 -9.17
CA PHE A 542 -46.07 -5.58 -9.28
C PHE A 542 -46.62 -5.17 -10.64
N LYS A 543 -47.76 -5.76 -11.01
CA LYS A 543 -48.48 -5.36 -12.23
C LYS A 543 -49.40 -4.18 -11.93
N PRO A 544 -49.31 -3.06 -12.67
CA PRO A 544 -50.19 -1.93 -12.48
C PRO A 544 -51.63 -2.27 -12.87
N LYS A 545 -52.60 -1.72 -12.13
CA LYS A 545 -54.00 -1.71 -12.53
C LYS A 545 -54.33 -0.33 -13.09
N ALA A 546 -55.13 -0.27 -14.15
CA ALA A 546 -55.50 0.99 -14.80
C ALA A 546 -56.19 2.00 -13.85
N GLN A 547 -56.89 1.50 -12.81
CA GLN A 547 -57.54 2.32 -11.78
C GLN A 547 -56.57 3.00 -10.81
N ASP A 548 -55.34 2.49 -10.68
CA ASP A 548 -54.35 3.01 -9.74
C ASP A 548 -53.42 4.03 -10.42
N LEU A 549 -53.59 4.26 -11.73
CA LEU A 549 -52.85 5.23 -12.53
C LEU A 549 -53.45 6.64 -12.35
N LEU A 550 -52.59 7.58 -12.01
CA LEU A 550 -52.92 8.99 -11.78
C LEU A 550 -52.00 9.88 -12.62
N TYR A 551 -52.42 11.11 -12.86
CA TYR A 551 -51.61 12.12 -13.52
C TYR A 551 -51.45 13.30 -12.56
N ASP A 552 -50.22 13.81 -12.42
CA ASP A 552 -49.98 15.04 -11.68
C ASP A 552 -50.44 16.28 -12.50
N PRO A 553 -50.49 17.49 -11.90
CA PRO A 553 -50.86 18.71 -12.60
C PRO A 553 -49.96 19.08 -13.79
N ASP A 554 -48.72 18.58 -13.80
CA ASP A 554 -47.73 18.79 -14.86
C ASP A 554 -47.84 17.73 -15.99
N GLY A 555 -48.74 16.76 -15.82
CA GLY A 555 -49.01 15.67 -16.76
C GLY A 555 -48.09 14.46 -16.62
N ASN A 556 -47.34 14.33 -15.52
CA ASN A 556 -46.51 13.17 -15.24
C ASN A 556 -47.36 11.99 -14.76
N GLU A 557 -47.00 10.79 -15.21
CA GLU A 557 -47.65 9.55 -14.82
C GLU A 557 -47.24 9.14 -13.40
N MET A 558 -48.23 8.87 -12.56
CA MET A 558 -48.08 8.48 -11.16
C MET A 558 -48.86 7.19 -10.89
N ILE A 559 -48.43 6.38 -9.94
CA ILE A 559 -49.19 5.21 -9.48
C ILE A 559 -49.46 5.28 -7.98
N MET A 560 -50.70 4.97 -7.60
CA MET A 560 -51.11 4.86 -6.21
C MET A 560 -50.81 3.45 -5.68
N VAL A 561 -49.89 3.34 -4.73
CA VAL A 561 -49.54 2.09 -4.05
C VAL A 561 -49.81 2.26 -2.56
N ARG A 562 -50.78 1.51 -2.04
CA ARG A 562 -51.17 1.52 -0.60
C ARG A 562 -51.53 2.92 -0.06
N GLY A 563 -52.06 3.80 -0.91
CA GLY A 563 -52.51 5.15 -0.53
C GLY A 563 -51.47 6.26 -0.73
N GLU A 564 -50.25 5.92 -1.14
CA GLU A 564 -49.20 6.89 -1.50
C GLU A 564 -49.00 6.92 -3.03
N CYS A 565 -48.69 8.08 -3.58
CA CYS A 565 -48.49 8.28 -5.02
C CYS A 565 -46.99 8.30 -5.37
N PHE A 566 -46.58 7.47 -6.32
CA PHE A 566 -45.19 7.39 -6.79
C PHE A 566 -45.08 7.69 -8.28
N PRO A 567 -44.05 8.41 -8.73
CA PRO A 567 -43.84 8.69 -10.15
C PRO A 567 -43.47 7.43 -10.92
N ILE A 568 -44.01 7.32 -12.14
CA ILE A 568 -43.70 6.25 -13.08
C ILE A 568 -42.63 6.76 -14.06
N LEU A 569 -41.54 5.99 -14.19
CA LEU A 569 -40.49 6.23 -15.16
C LEU A 569 -40.54 5.16 -16.26
N ARG A 570 -40.81 5.61 -17.48
CA ARG A 570 -40.78 4.78 -18.69
C ARG A 570 -39.36 4.64 -19.21
N LEU A 571 -38.77 3.45 -19.09
CA LEU A 571 -37.36 3.22 -19.43
C LEU A 571 -37.10 3.31 -20.94
N ASP A 572 -38.07 2.90 -21.75
CA ASP A 572 -38.05 2.97 -23.22
C ASP A 572 -37.94 4.41 -23.74
N GLU A 573 -38.77 5.32 -23.22
CA GLU A 573 -38.71 6.74 -23.56
C GLU A 573 -37.40 7.39 -23.08
N ARG A 574 -36.93 6.98 -21.90
CA ARG A 574 -35.72 7.57 -21.29
C ARG A 574 -34.43 7.16 -21.97
N LEU A 575 -34.29 5.89 -22.31
CA LEU A 575 -33.10 5.37 -22.99
C LEU A 575 -33.23 5.46 -24.52
N ASN A 576 -34.36 5.97 -25.03
CA ASN A 576 -34.70 6.10 -26.44
C ASN A 576 -34.56 4.75 -27.17
N THR A 577 -34.93 3.66 -26.50
CA THR A 577 -34.95 2.33 -27.08
C THR A 577 -36.24 2.16 -27.86
N GLY A 578 -36.18 2.49 -29.15
CA GLY A 578 -37.31 2.29 -30.05
C GLY A 578 -37.81 0.85 -29.96
N GLY A 579 -39.12 0.68 -29.75
CA GLY A 579 -39.77 -0.62 -29.87
C GLY A 579 -40.69 -1.03 -28.72
N SER A 580 -40.67 -0.38 -27.55
CA SER A 580 -41.70 -0.67 -26.55
C SER A 580 -42.92 0.22 -26.76
N THR A 581 -44.04 -0.42 -27.05
CA THR A 581 -45.39 0.20 -27.13
C THR A 581 -46.27 -0.44 -26.06
N CYS A 582 -45.69 -0.76 -24.92
CA CYS A 582 -46.43 -1.36 -23.81
C CYS A 582 -47.39 -0.33 -23.23
N ASN A 583 -48.69 -0.61 -23.34
CA ASN A 583 -49.66 -0.03 -22.43
C ASN A 583 -49.24 -0.38 -21.00
N ILE A 584 -49.28 0.59 -20.08
CA ILE A 584 -48.85 0.41 -18.68
C ILE A 584 -49.41 -0.88 -18.08
N SER A 585 -50.67 -1.22 -18.39
CA SER A 585 -51.36 -2.42 -17.92
C SER A 585 -50.78 -3.77 -18.35
N GLN A 586 -49.91 -3.81 -19.37
CA GLN A 586 -49.28 -5.03 -19.88
C GLN A 586 -47.85 -5.22 -19.34
N GLY A 587 -47.21 -4.16 -18.88
CA GLY A 587 -45.89 -4.21 -18.28
C GLY A 587 -45.90 -4.58 -16.80
N VAL A 588 -44.71 -4.58 -16.21
CA VAL A 588 -44.46 -4.74 -14.78
C VAL A 588 -43.84 -3.45 -14.28
N LEU A 589 -44.29 -2.96 -13.12
CA LEU A 589 -43.63 -1.86 -12.43
C LEU A 589 -42.67 -2.42 -11.38
N VAL A 590 -41.43 -1.93 -11.43
CA VAL A 590 -40.40 -2.22 -10.44
C VAL A 590 -40.21 -0.97 -9.60
N MET A 591 -40.60 -1.04 -8.34
CA MET A 591 -40.39 0.04 -7.38
C MET A 591 -38.95 0.02 -6.91
N ILE A 592 -38.20 1.06 -7.26
CA ILE A 592 -36.83 1.27 -6.82
C ILE A 592 -36.79 2.35 -5.74
N GLN A 593 -35.91 2.16 -4.76
CA GLN A 593 -35.66 3.11 -3.69
C GLN A 593 -34.18 3.50 -3.68
N GLN A 594 -33.92 4.80 -3.63
CA GLN A 594 -32.61 5.36 -3.34
C GLN A 594 -32.78 6.42 -2.24
N ASP A 595 -32.07 6.24 -1.13
CA ASP A 595 -32.25 7.05 0.09
C ASP A 595 -33.73 7.05 0.55
N GLU A 596 -34.36 8.22 0.70
CA GLU A 596 -35.78 8.34 1.06
C GLU A 596 -36.72 8.45 -0.16
N ARG A 597 -36.18 8.46 -1.38
CA ARG A 597 -36.97 8.67 -2.60
C ARG A 597 -37.29 7.35 -3.29
N LYS A 598 -38.53 7.26 -3.81
CA LYS A 598 -39.05 6.07 -4.48
C LYS A 598 -39.59 6.41 -5.86
N VAL A 599 -39.25 5.59 -6.84
CA VAL A 599 -39.72 5.72 -8.23
C VAL A 599 -40.13 4.34 -8.73
N CYS A 600 -41.18 4.27 -9.55
CA CYS A 600 -41.61 3.03 -10.19
C CYS A 600 -41.11 3.01 -11.64
N VAL A 601 -40.23 2.07 -11.99
CA VAL A 601 -39.74 1.89 -13.35
C VAL A 601 -40.65 0.92 -14.09
N LEU A 602 -41.20 1.33 -15.25
CA LEU A 602 -41.99 0.47 -16.12
C LEU A 602 -41.06 -0.39 -16.99
N VAL A 603 -41.25 -1.70 -16.93
CA VAL A 603 -40.51 -2.71 -17.71
C VAL A 603 -41.48 -3.65 -18.40
N ASP A 604 -41.06 -4.31 -19.47
CA ASP A 604 -41.94 -5.24 -20.19
C ASP A 604 -42.03 -6.59 -19.47
N GLU A 605 -40.87 -7.12 -19.06
CA GLU A 605 -40.77 -8.45 -18.46
C GLU A 605 -39.64 -8.50 -17.42
N LEU A 606 -39.87 -9.27 -16.35
CA LEU A 606 -38.84 -9.67 -15.38
C LEU A 606 -38.31 -11.04 -15.76
N LEU A 607 -37.02 -11.13 -16.08
CA LEU A 607 -36.38 -12.36 -16.54
C LEU A 607 -35.87 -13.22 -15.38
N GLY A 608 -35.53 -12.59 -14.25
CA GLY A 608 -35.12 -13.26 -13.02
C GLY A 608 -33.92 -12.63 -12.34
N GLN A 609 -33.59 -13.13 -11.14
CA GLN A 609 -32.44 -12.67 -10.36
C GLN A 609 -31.19 -13.50 -10.68
N GLN A 610 -30.06 -12.83 -10.89
CA GLN A 610 -28.77 -13.46 -11.19
C GLN A 610 -27.61 -12.61 -10.67
N GLN A 611 -26.55 -13.28 -10.20
CA GLN A 611 -25.28 -12.61 -9.92
C GLN A 611 -24.57 -12.27 -11.24
N VAL A 612 -24.27 -11.00 -11.44
CA VAL A 612 -23.64 -10.52 -12.66
C VAL A 612 -22.33 -9.82 -12.37
N VAL A 613 -21.31 -10.11 -13.18
CA VAL A 613 -20.01 -9.45 -13.10
C VAL A 613 -20.12 -8.10 -13.79
N VAL A 614 -19.91 -7.00 -13.05
CA VAL A 614 -19.96 -5.65 -13.59
C VAL A 614 -18.68 -5.39 -14.39
N LYS A 615 -18.83 -5.09 -15.68
CA LYS A 615 -17.77 -4.56 -16.52
C LYS A 615 -17.98 -3.06 -16.72
N THR A 616 -16.90 -2.30 -16.65
CA THR A 616 -16.95 -0.86 -16.89
C THR A 616 -17.27 -0.59 -18.36
N LEU A 617 -18.14 0.40 -18.61
CA LEU A 617 -18.46 0.81 -19.97
C LEU A 617 -17.20 1.36 -20.65
N PRO A 618 -16.85 0.89 -21.87
CA PRO A 618 -15.69 1.37 -22.58
C PRO A 618 -15.66 2.90 -22.74
N PRO A 619 -14.48 3.55 -22.64
CA PRO A 619 -14.37 5.01 -22.63
C PRO A 619 -14.98 5.70 -23.87
N TYR A 620 -15.01 5.02 -25.01
CA TYR A 620 -15.62 5.56 -26.24
C TYR A 620 -17.15 5.68 -26.14
N ILE A 621 -17.83 4.77 -25.41
CA ILE A 621 -19.27 4.85 -25.17
C ILE A 621 -19.58 6.05 -24.28
N LYS A 622 -18.79 6.24 -23.22
CA LYS A 622 -18.91 7.41 -22.31
C LYS A 622 -18.71 8.75 -23.04
N LYS A 623 -17.87 8.78 -24.09
CA LYS A 623 -17.58 10.00 -24.88
C LYS A 623 -18.66 10.35 -25.91
N ILE A 624 -19.33 9.36 -26.50
CA ILE A 624 -20.31 9.59 -27.57
C ILE A 624 -21.64 10.11 -27.01
N LYS A 625 -22.07 9.61 -25.85
CA LYS A 625 -23.25 10.11 -25.13
C LYS A 625 -23.12 9.75 -23.64
N PRO A 626 -22.97 10.72 -22.72
CA PRO A 626 -22.94 10.42 -21.29
C PRO A 626 -24.36 10.06 -20.84
N ILE A 627 -24.72 8.79 -20.95
CA ILE A 627 -25.95 8.24 -20.37
C ILE A 627 -25.66 8.04 -18.89
N LYS A 628 -26.22 8.92 -18.05
CA LYS A 628 -25.98 8.89 -16.59
C LYS A 628 -26.68 7.72 -15.93
N GLU A 629 -27.70 7.20 -16.58
CA GLU A 629 -28.56 6.11 -16.13
C GLU A 629 -27.89 4.73 -16.21
N LEU A 630 -26.66 4.63 -16.74
CA LEU A 630 -25.91 3.38 -16.85
C LEU A 630 -24.69 3.37 -15.93
N ALA A 631 -24.63 2.38 -15.04
CA ALA A 631 -23.47 2.13 -14.19
C ALA A 631 -22.39 1.30 -14.92
N GLY A 632 -22.82 0.36 -15.78
CA GLY A 632 -21.92 -0.62 -16.39
C GLY A 632 -22.59 -1.49 -17.44
N CYS A 633 -21.90 -2.54 -17.87
CA CYS A 633 -22.48 -3.62 -18.66
C CYS A 633 -22.05 -4.98 -18.13
N THR A 634 -22.81 -6.01 -18.47
CA THR A 634 -22.52 -7.39 -18.12
C THR A 634 -22.95 -8.33 -19.24
N LEU A 635 -22.51 -9.59 -19.14
CA LEU A 635 -22.85 -10.64 -20.08
C LEU A 635 -23.73 -11.67 -19.36
N LEU A 636 -24.91 -11.93 -19.91
CA LEU A 636 -25.87 -12.88 -19.37
C LEU A 636 -25.47 -14.32 -19.72
N GLY A 637 -26.08 -15.30 -19.03
CA GLY A 637 -25.82 -16.72 -19.29
C GLY A 637 -26.21 -17.17 -20.71
N ASP A 638 -27.13 -16.51 -21.39
CA ASP A 638 -27.42 -16.80 -22.79
C ASP A 638 -26.39 -16.18 -23.77
N GLY A 639 -25.37 -15.48 -23.26
CA GLY A 639 -24.37 -14.76 -24.04
C GLY A 639 -24.83 -13.39 -24.53
N SER A 640 -26.06 -12.96 -24.19
CA SER A 640 -26.55 -11.63 -24.52
C SER A 640 -25.92 -10.57 -23.60
N ILE A 641 -25.85 -9.33 -24.08
CA ILE A 641 -25.32 -8.21 -23.30
C ILE A 641 -26.47 -7.55 -22.55
N SER A 642 -26.28 -7.36 -21.24
CA SER A 642 -27.20 -6.59 -20.40
C SER A 642 -26.52 -5.31 -19.91
N LEU A 643 -27.26 -4.19 -19.95
CA LEU A 643 -26.78 -2.91 -19.45
C LEU A 643 -27.21 -2.73 -17.99
N ILE A 644 -26.26 -2.41 -17.11
CA ILE A 644 -26.54 -2.23 -15.69
C ILE A 644 -27.01 -0.80 -15.45
N LEU A 645 -28.21 -0.66 -14.90
CA LEU A 645 -28.84 0.61 -14.61
C LEU A 645 -28.35 1.17 -13.27
N ASP A 646 -28.13 2.48 -13.22
CA ASP A 646 -27.82 3.21 -11.98
C ASP A 646 -29.12 3.70 -11.30
N PRO A 647 -29.50 3.15 -10.14
CA PRO A 647 -30.72 3.55 -9.43
C PRO A 647 -30.73 5.03 -9.03
N ALA A 648 -29.58 5.60 -8.64
CA ALA A 648 -29.50 6.99 -8.20
C ALA A 648 -29.76 7.97 -9.36
N ALA A 649 -29.21 7.65 -10.54
CA ALA A 649 -29.47 8.41 -11.76
C ALA A 649 -30.95 8.31 -12.21
N LEU A 650 -31.56 7.13 -12.08
CA LEU A 650 -32.98 6.93 -12.44
C LEU A 650 -33.91 7.73 -11.50
N VAL A 651 -33.66 7.70 -10.20
CA VAL A 651 -34.46 8.43 -9.20
C VAL A 651 -34.32 9.95 -9.37
N SER A 652 -33.09 10.45 -9.56
CA SER A 652 -32.86 11.88 -9.79
C SER A 652 -33.40 12.38 -11.13
N GLY A 653 -33.37 11.54 -12.17
CA GLY A 653 -33.89 11.85 -13.50
C GLY A 653 -35.41 11.96 -13.58
N ALA A 654 -36.14 11.22 -12.74
CA ALA A 654 -37.61 11.23 -12.69
C ALA A 654 -38.17 12.62 -12.29
N VAL A 655 -37.50 13.32 -11.38
CA VAL A 655 -37.93 14.64 -10.86
C VAL A 655 -37.72 15.77 -11.88
N ARG A 656 -36.81 15.62 -12.85
CA ARG A 656 -36.48 16.65 -13.87
C ARG A 656 -37.27 16.53 -15.18
N ALA A 657 -38.23 15.62 -15.29
CA ALA A 657 -38.97 15.41 -16.52
C ALA A 657 -39.87 16.62 -16.84
N ARG A 658 -39.44 17.45 -17.80
CA ARG A 658 -40.14 18.58 -18.45
C ARG A 658 -40.04 19.96 -17.79
N THR A 659 -38.84 20.54 -17.79
CA THR A 659 -38.77 21.96 -18.21
C THR A 659 -39.04 21.97 -19.73
N PRO A 660 -40.09 22.65 -20.24
CA PRO A 660 -40.36 22.65 -21.67
C PRO A 660 -39.16 23.27 -22.39
N ALA A 661 -38.64 22.56 -23.39
CA ALA A 661 -37.70 23.14 -24.34
C ALA A 661 -38.34 24.41 -24.89
N LEU A 662 -37.77 25.58 -24.56
CA LEU A 662 -38.09 26.84 -25.19
C LEU A 662 -38.06 26.61 -26.70
N SER A 663 -39.23 26.70 -27.31
CA SER A 663 -39.44 26.71 -28.74
C SER A 663 -38.49 27.71 -29.37
N SER A 664 -37.43 27.23 -30.01
CA SER A 664 -36.62 28.03 -30.91
C SER A 664 -37.47 28.32 -32.14
N LEU A 665 -38.09 29.50 -32.13
CA LEU A 665 -38.40 30.29 -33.31
C LEU A 665 -37.11 30.41 -34.14
N HIS A 666 -37.01 29.65 -35.23
CA HIS A 666 -36.79 30.16 -36.59
C HIS A 666 -36.67 29.03 -37.61
#